data_AF-A0AAD6G2R2-F1
#
_entry.id   AF-A0AAD6G2R2-F1
#
_cell.length_a   1.000
_cell.length_b   1.000
_cell.length_c   1.000
_cell.angle_alpha   90.00
_cell.angle_beta   90.00
_cell.angle_gamma   90.00
#
_symmetry.space_group_name_H-M   'P 1'
#
loop_
_entity.id
_entity.type
_entity.pdbx_description
1 polymer ?
#
loop_
_entity_poly.entity_id
_entity_poly.type
_entity_poly.pdbx_seq_one_letter_code
_entity_poly.pdbx_strand_id
1 'polypeptide(L)'
;MDNRGSFFFFLLVFYLLLSSQSRPPLIDEDRERQRELDREQHALHLLNESKYGDFDPPADRWLPFAGLRKNDSYAWELFPQVQGRVRHQLQSALSNAGLQLPSGLDDSDVSSPLNLTKLFLPVYRNVTGKLRGDWVRRSDVQRQTPLNTTAIAQEHEYYDTTFSSNITGNGGTLYFDIEEGGGEELRIGEGLVREIRASLTVESDDFWGSNLYFSLFGVHFPETGGIVLSTSSEKFGGIFSLPHFTLSPATYELSHRLLVKSLSNSISETRYRVPTFLPWSTLAGTEQIEFPAPKCEHIIFLQQHPVMVDDMVADRLLLERMEQELRYPVGAPIPDPPLMVMSTVVFSPDCGYILESKGTPEFPPSDSLYLSGPKYEEYGKYAARLIFVVSGVFVGQIALLLRQIKEASTPSTRSRVSFYTIALMALGDGLVLTFIVLELYAAVSFLVLATALFLAFLSVSYIGMKFMMEIWAVQEPERREERLVNPPTPIARPGTLPLPVTAAIRDTGATPIILTPDQDPPDDDLEPPTTNNRTAAPTPAQLRTDVGSMYARFYLAFFGMFIMSIWAFLLPRRLGAIYARILSGVYLSFWVPQIYRNVMRNCRKALRWDFVVGQSILRLFPFIYFLTARGNVLFIRPDWTTAFVMVGWVWIQAWILASQDVLGPRFFVPRGWAPPAYDYHPILRDTHGPDEDLETGGVLSIASLRADERDLVTDTKDDDKHKSKDRKKVVFDCAICMQDIEIPVLSAPTSAGGSSVAEGASNILSRRTYMVTPCRHIFHTACLESWMRLRLQCPICRESIPPV
;
A
#
# COMPACT_ATOMS: atom_id res chain seq x y z
N MET A 1 28.81 10.57 18.49
CA MET A 1 28.63 9.23 19.10
C MET A 1 27.15 9.17 19.50
N ASP A 2 26.23 8.37 18.96
CA ASP A 2 26.32 7.03 18.36
C ASP A 2 25.13 6.70 17.42
N ASN A 3 25.01 7.38 16.27
CA ASN A 3 24.03 6.94 15.24
C ASN A 3 24.55 5.77 14.39
N ARG A 4 25.86 5.47 14.47
CA ARG A 4 26.48 4.32 13.81
C ARG A 4 26.00 3.01 14.40
N GLY A 5 25.83 2.93 15.73
CA GLY A 5 25.35 1.71 16.39
C GLY A 5 23.91 1.37 15.99
N SER A 6 23.03 2.36 15.89
CA SER A 6 21.65 2.16 15.47
C SER A 6 21.55 1.79 13.98
N PHE A 7 22.35 2.42 13.11
CA PHE A 7 22.44 2.04 11.69
C PHE A 7 23.01 0.62 11.52
N PHE A 8 24.05 0.26 12.27
CA PHE A 8 24.62 -1.10 12.23
C PHE A 8 23.65 -2.12 12.80
N PHE A 9 22.89 -1.77 13.84
CA PHE A 9 21.83 -2.62 14.39
C PHE A 9 20.70 -2.82 13.38
N PHE A 10 20.24 -1.77 12.70
CA PHE A 10 19.26 -1.90 11.62
C PHE A 10 19.80 -2.69 10.44
N LEU A 11 21.07 -2.50 10.06
CA LEU A 11 21.71 -3.24 8.97
C LEU A 11 21.95 -4.70 9.38
N LEU A 12 22.26 -4.98 10.64
CA LEU A 12 22.38 -6.32 11.20
C LEU A 12 21.03 -7.01 11.32
N VAL A 13 19.98 -6.33 11.79
CA VAL A 13 18.61 -6.85 11.83
C VAL A 13 18.10 -7.07 10.41
N PHE A 14 18.35 -6.14 9.48
CA PHE A 14 18.02 -6.30 8.07
C PHE A 14 18.81 -7.45 7.44
N TYR A 15 20.10 -7.55 7.73
CA TYR A 15 20.94 -8.68 7.32
C TYR A 15 20.42 -9.98 7.92
N LEU A 16 20.09 -10.06 9.21
CA LEU A 16 19.57 -11.27 9.85
C LEU A 16 18.18 -11.67 9.33
N LEU A 17 17.32 -10.68 9.03
CA LEU A 17 16.01 -10.91 8.42
C LEU A 17 16.13 -11.38 6.96
N LEU A 18 17.07 -10.83 6.18
CA LEU A 18 17.35 -11.27 4.80
C LEU A 18 18.25 -12.52 4.72
N SER A 19 19.13 -12.72 5.68
CA SER A 19 20.05 -13.86 5.81
C SER A 19 19.39 -15.03 6.54
N SER A 20 18.08 -14.95 6.80
CA SER A 20 17.27 -16.10 7.15
C SER A 20 17.26 -17.17 6.06
N GLN A 21 17.86 -16.91 4.88
CA GLN A 21 18.48 -17.97 4.07
C GLN A 21 19.63 -18.61 4.86
N SER A 22 19.26 -19.45 5.82
CA SER A 22 20.12 -20.48 6.38
C SER A 22 20.71 -21.25 5.20
N ARG A 23 22.00 -21.04 4.94
CA ARG A 23 22.76 -22.01 4.15
C ARG A 23 22.52 -23.36 4.84
N PRO A 24 21.95 -24.36 4.15
CA PRO A 24 21.74 -25.66 4.77
C PRO A 24 23.08 -26.16 5.32
N PRO A 25 23.09 -26.84 6.48
CA PRO A 25 24.30 -27.47 6.98
C PRO A 25 24.83 -28.45 5.95
N LEU A 26 26.17 -28.56 5.85
CA LEU A 26 26.94 -29.49 5.00
C LEU A 26 26.70 -30.96 5.40
N ILE A 27 25.45 -31.40 5.41
CA ILE A 27 25.08 -32.81 5.35
C ILE A 27 25.17 -33.20 3.86
N ASP A 28 25.57 -34.43 3.61
CA ASP A 28 25.88 -35.05 2.30
C ASP A 28 24.70 -34.93 1.31
N GLU A 29 24.49 -33.74 0.72
CA GLU A 29 23.38 -33.40 -0.19
C GLU A 29 23.27 -34.42 -1.33
N ASP A 30 24.40 -34.98 -1.76
CA ASP A 30 24.46 -35.98 -2.82
C ASP A 30 23.82 -37.31 -2.39
N ARG A 31 23.93 -37.71 -1.11
CA ARG A 31 23.35 -38.96 -0.61
C ARG A 31 21.84 -38.85 -0.39
N GLU A 32 21.37 -37.71 0.12
CA GLU A 32 19.93 -37.44 0.27
C GLU A 32 19.26 -37.31 -1.11
N ARG A 33 19.87 -36.53 -2.01
CA ARG A 33 19.46 -36.48 -3.42
C ARG A 33 19.42 -37.86 -4.06
N GLN A 34 20.44 -38.70 -3.86
CA GLN A 34 20.47 -40.02 -4.48
C GLN A 34 19.35 -40.91 -3.95
N ARG A 35 19.05 -40.85 -2.65
CA ARG A 35 17.91 -41.58 -2.05
C ARG A 35 16.57 -41.13 -2.61
N GLU A 36 16.39 -39.83 -2.83
CA GLU A 36 15.18 -39.29 -3.44
C GLU A 36 15.04 -39.71 -4.90
N LEU A 37 16.13 -39.63 -5.68
CA LEU A 37 16.15 -40.12 -7.06
C LEU A 37 15.83 -41.62 -7.15
N ASP A 38 16.37 -42.42 -6.23
CA ASP A 38 16.10 -43.87 -6.18
C ASP A 38 14.61 -44.13 -5.83
N ARG A 39 14.02 -43.33 -4.92
CA ARG A 39 12.59 -43.39 -4.58
C ARG A 39 11.71 -43.03 -5.78
N GLU A 40 12.03 -41.95 -6.49
CA GLU A 40 11.27 -41.52 -7.67
C GLU A 40 11.39 -42.51 -8.83
N GLN A 41 12.58 -43.09 -9.06
CA GLN A 41 12.77 -44.16 -10.03
C GLN A 41 11.96 -45.41 -9.68
N HIS A 42 11.90 -45.77 -8.40
CA HIS A 42 11.07 -46.88 -7.95
C HIS A 42 9.58 -46.59 -8.16
N ALA A 43 9.11 -45.39 -7.83
CA ALA A 43 7.73 -44.97 -8.09
C ALA A 43 7.41 -44.97 -9.59
N LEU A 44 8.32 -44.52 -10.45
CA LEU A 44 8.16 -44.60 -11.91
C LEU A 44 8.06 -46.04 -12.41
N HIS A 45 8.86 -46.96 -11.86
CA HIS A 45 8.79 -48.38 -12.20
C HIS A 45 7.41 -48.97 -11.84
N LEU A 46 6.91 -48.67 -10.64
CA LEU A 46 5.59 -49.10 -10.19
C LEU A 46 4.46 -48.51 -11.05
N LEU A 47 4.59 -47.24 -11.47
CA LEU A 47 3.63 -46.62 -12.39
C LEU A 47 3.61 -47.35 -13.72
N ASN A 48 4.77 -47.68 -14.29
CA ASN A 48 4.87 -48.39 -15.56
C ASN A 48 4.20 -49.78 -15.53
N GLU A 49 4.25 -50.47 -14.39
CA GLU A 49 3.61 -51.79 -14.21
C GLU A 49 2.10 -51.72 -13.93
N SER A 50 1.61 -50.56 -13.46
CA SER A 50 0.21 -50.39 -13.04
C SER A 50 -0.78 -50.32 -14.21
N LYS A 51 -1.98 -50.85 -13.99
CA LYS A 51 -3.10 -50.86 -14.94
C LYS A 51 -4.35 -50.21 -14.35
N TYR A 52 -5.26 -49.82 -15.24
CA TYR A 52 -6.55 -49.27 -14.84
C TYR A 52 -7.34 -50.27 -13.98
N GLY A 53 -7.79 -49.84 -12.81
CA GLY A 53 -8.56 -50.67 -11.87
C GLY A 53 -7.71 -51.49 -10.88
N ASP A 54 -6.39 -51.29 -10.85
CA ASP A 54 -5.51 -51.83 -9.80
C ASP A 54 -5.68 -51.09 -8.46
N PHE A 55 -6.22 -49.86 -8.49
CA PHE A 55 -6.63 -49.10 -7.31
C PHE A 55 -8.14 -49.09 -7.15
N ASP A 56 -8.64 -49.82 -6.16
CA ASP A 56 -10.05 -49.87 -5.81
C ASP A 56 -10.18 -50.22 -4.31
N PRO A 57 -10.11 -49.20 -3.42
CA PRO A 57 -10.16 -49.40 -1.97
C PRO A 57 -11.40 -50.17 -1.48
N PRO A 58 -12.63 -49.90 -1.97
CA PRO A 58 -13.81 -50.71 -1.67
C PRO A 58 -13.68 -52.21 -2.02
N ALA A 59 -12.95 -52.54 -3.09
CA ALA A 59 -12.69 -53.92 -3.51
C ALA A 59 -11.40 -54.51 -2.91
N ASP A 60 -10.82 -53.86 -1.90
CA ASP A 60 -9.55 -54.19 -1.23
C ASP A 60 -8.34 -54.26 -2.18
N ARG A 61 -8.34 -53.44 -3.24
CA ARG A 61 -7.22 -53.30 -4.18
C ARG A 61 -6.45 -52.02 -3.90
N TRP A 62 -5.16 -52.17 -3.63
CA TRP A 62 -4.28 -51.09 -3.19
C TRP A 62 -3.03 -51.05 -4.05
N LEU A 63 -2.47 -49.85 -4.21
CA LEU A 63 -1.23 -49.66 -4.95
C LEU A 63 -0.03 -49.50 -4.00
N PRO A 64 1.16 -49.95 -4.40
CA PRO A 64 2.38 -49.78 -3.62
C PRO A 64 2.96 -48.35 -3.69
N PHE A 65 2.11 -47.31 -3.78
CA PHE A 65 2.52 -45.90 -3.74
C PHE A 65 2.30 -45.31 -2.35
N ALA A 66 3.18 -44.39 -1.93
CA ALA A 66 2.99 -43.64 -0.69
C ALA A 66 1.64 -42.92 -0.68
N GLY A 67 0.84 -43.16 0.36
CA GLY A 67 -0.52 -42.63 0.56
C GLY A 67 -1.62 -43.47 -0.11
N LEU A 68 -1.29 -44.47 -0.93
CA LEU A 68 -2.23 -45.42 -1.53
C LEU A 68 -2.06 -46.85 -0.99
N ARG A 69 -1.24 -47.06 0.05
CA ARG A 69 -1.10 -48.36 0.72
C ARG A 69 -2.22 -48.54 1.72
N LYS A 70 -2.66 -49.78 1.92
CA LYS A 70 -3.66 -50.13 2.95
C LYS A 70 -3.28 -49.66 4.36
N ASN A 71 -1.98 -49.62 4.67
CA ASN A 71 -1.47 -49.23 5.98
C ASN A 71 -1.47 -47.71 6.23
N ASP A 72 -1.62 -46.88 5.19
CA ASP A 72 -1.50 -45.43 5.31
C ASP A 72 -2.74 -44.78 5.96
N SER A 73 -3.87 -45.50 6.09
CA SER A 73 -5.11 -45.06 6.76
C SER A 73 -5.78 -43.78 6.19
N TYR A 74 -5.55 -43.50 4.91
CA TYR A 74 -6.18 -42.40 4.20
C TYR A 74 -7.67 -42.71 3.97
N ALA A 75 -8.49 -41.66 3.90
CA ALA A 75 -9.96 -41.72 3.79
C ALA A 75 -10.44 -42.07 2.38
N TRP A 76 -9.86 -43.12 1.78
CA TRP A 76 -10.16 -43.57 0.43
C TRP A 76 -11.56 -44.19 0.29
N GLU A 77 -12.26 -44.47 1.40
CA GLU A 77 -13.68 -44.85 1.41
C GLU A 77 -14.59 -43.77 0.82
N LEU A 78 -14.13 -42.51 0.82
CA LEU A 78 -14.87 -41.37 0.26
C LEU A 78 -14.70 -41.25 -1.26
N PHE A 79 -13.72 -41.93 -1.84
CA PHE A 79 -13.36 -41.78 -3.24
C PHE A 79 -14.50 -42.12 -4.23
N PRO A 80 -15.30 -43.20 -4.03
CA PRO A 80 -16.46 -43.45 -4.90
C PRO A 80 -17.49 -42.32 -4.88
N GLN A 81 -17.69 -41.67 -3.71
CA GLN A 81 -18.57 -40.52 -3.60
C GLN A 81 -18.02 -39.33 -4.40
N VAL A 82 -16.71 -39.08 -4.31
CA VAL A 82 -16.02 -38.05 -5.11
C VAL A 82 -16.22 -38.32 -6.60
N GLN A 83 -15.97 -39.55 -7.06
CA GLN A 83 -16.18 -39.90 -8.47
C GLN A 83 -17.63 -39.69 -8.92
N GLY A 84 -18.62 -40.03 -8.07
CA GLY A 84 -20.03 -39.74 -8.34
C GLY A 84 -20.30 -38.24 -8.51
N ARG A 85 -19.70 -37.39 -7.66
CA ARG A 85 -19.82 -35.93 -7.75
C ARG A 85 -19.16 -35.37 -9.01
N VAL A 86 -17.98 -35.86 -9.39
CA VAL A 86 -17.32 -35.44 -10.63
C VAL A 86 -18.15 -35.82 -11.85
N ARG A 87 -18.75 -37.02 -11.88
CA ARG A 87 -19.69 -37.42 -12.94
C ARG A 87 -20.91 -36.51 -13.00
N HIS A 88 -21.48 -36.16 -11.84
CA HIS A 88 -22.61 -35.22 -11.76
C HIS A 88 -22.22 -33.81 -12.24
N GLN A 89 -21.02 -33.32 -11.93
CA GLN A 89 -20.55 -32.02 -12.44
C GLN A 89 -20.38 -32.03 -13.96
N LEU A 90 -19.82 -33.09 -14.53
CA LEU A 90 -19.76 -33.28 -15.98
C LEU A 90 -21.16 -33.33 -16.60
N GLN A 91 -22.09 -34.07 -15.98
CA GLN A 91 -23.49 -34.13 -16.42
C GLN A 91 -24.17 -32.75 -16.38
N SER A 92 -23.94 -31.97 -15.31
CA SER A 92 -24.45 -30.60 -15.18
C SER A 92 -23.87 -29.68 -16.26
N ALA A 93 -22.58 -29.77 -16.54
CA ALA A 93 -21.94 -28.97 -17.59
C ALA A 93 -22.51 -29.27 -19.00
N LEU A 94 -22.80 -30.53 -19.29
CA LEU A 94 -23.41 -30.97 -20.56
C LEU A 94 -24.88 -30.56 -20.70
N SER A 95 -25.67 -30.82 -19.66
CA SER A 95 -27.11 -30.52 -19.64
C SER A 95 -27.38 -29.03 -19.70
N ASN A 96 -26.59 -28.21 -18.99
CA ASN A 96 -26.67 -26.75 -19.05
C ASN A 96 -26.36 -26.19 -20.46
N ALA A 97 -25.53 -26.91 -21.25
CA ALA A 97 -25.23 -26.56 -22.63
C ALA A 97 -26.19 -27.19 -23.67
N GLY A 98 -27.20 -27.95 -23.23
CA GLY A 98 -28.14 -28.64 -24.12
C GLY A 98 -27.51 -29.79 -24.93
N LEU A 99 -26.36 -30.31 -24.50
CA LEU A 99 -25.65 -31.40 -25.18
C LEU A 99 -26.18 -32.77 -24.75
N GLN A 100 -26.11 -33.76 -25.65
CA GLN A 100 -26.48 -35.14 -25.34
C GLN A 100 -25.49 -35.77 -24.36
N LEU A 101 -26.01 -36.45 -23.33
CA LEU A 101 -25.19 -37.16 -22.36
C LEU A 101 -24.60 -38.44 -22.96
N PRO A 102 -23.31 -38.75 -22.71
CA PRO A 102 -22.71 -40.03 -23.06
C PRO A 102 -23.43 -41.20 -22.36
N SER A 103 -23.61 -42.31 -23.07
CA SER A 103 -24.12 -43.56 -22.49
C SER A 103 -23.17 -44.08 -21.40
N GLY A 104 -23.73 -44.39 -20.22
CA GLY A 104 -22.98 -44.81 -19.03
C GLY A 104 -22.62 -43.68 -18.05
N LEU A 105 -23.05 -42.43 -18.31
CA LEU A 105 -22.92 -41.33 -17.34
C LEU A 105 -24.10 -41.29 -16.33
N ASP A 106 -25.27 -41.83 -16.71
CA ASP A 106 -26.52 -41.76 -15.93
C ASP A 106 -26.66 -42.83 -14.83
N ASP A 107 -25.98 -43.98 -14.94
CA ASP A 107 -26.08 -45.08 -13.97
C ASP A 107 -24.68 -45.55 -13.51
N SER A 108 -24.43 -45.51 -12.20
CA SER A 108 -23.23 -46.08 -11.57
C SER A 108 -23.14 -47.61 -11.70
N ASP A 109 -24.28 -48.25 -11.93
CA ASP A 109 -24.45 -49.70 -11.81
C ASP A 109 -24.40 -50.44 -13.17
N VAL A 110 -24.37 -49.69 -14.29
CA VAL A 110 -24.29 -50.27 -15.63
C VAL A 110 -22.82 -50.33 -16.08
N SER A 111 -22.33 -51.56 -16.25
CA SER A 111 -20.96 -51.94 -16.63
C SER A 111 -20.50 -51.53 -18.04
N SER A 112 -21.21 -50.63 -18.71
CA SER A 112 -20.74 -50.06 -19.98
C SER A 112 -19.60 -49.08 -19.70
N PRO A 113 -18.37 -49.32 -20.23
CA PRO A 113 -17.24 -48.45 -19.96
C PRO A 113 -17.49 -47.05 -20.53
N LEU A 114 -17.53 -46.05 -19.65
CA LEU A 114 -17.63 -44.64 -20.03
C LEU A 114 -16.48 -44.31 -20.99
N ASN A 115 -16.79 -44.00 -22.24
CA ASN A 115 -15.77 -43.69 -23.25
C ASN A 115 -15.70 -42.18 -23.53
N LEU A 116 -14.95 -41.48 -22.69
CA LEU A 116 -14.80 -40.02 -22.73
C LEU A 116 -14.03 -39.51 -23.95
N THR A 117 -13.23 -40.33 -24.62
CA THR A 117 -12.38 -39.87 -25.76
C THR A 117 -13.17 -39.53 -27.02
N LYS A 118 -14.45 -39.92 -27.10
CA LYS A 118 -15.36 -39.55 -28.20
C LYS A 118 -16.16 -38.28 -27.92
N LEU A 119 -16.08 -37.76 -26.69
CA LEU A 119 -16.78 -36.55 -26.30
C LEU A 119 -15.91 -35.35 -26.66
N PHE A 120 -16.39 -34.53 -27.59
CA PHE A 120 -15.76 -33.28 -27.98
C PHE A 120 -16.59 -32.13 -27.47
N LEU A 121 -16.06 -31.39 -26.50
CA LEU A 121 -16.72 -30.19 -25.98
C LEU A 121 -16.13 -28.94 -26.63
N PRO A 122 -16.97 -27.95 -26.98
CA PRO A 122 -16.51 -26.65 -27.44
C PRO A 122 -16.01 -25.85 -26.23
N VAL A 123 -14.82 -26.20 -25.77
CA VAL A 123 -14.11 -25.59 -24.65
C VAL A 123 -12.80 -24.98 -25.12
N TYR A 124 -12.18 -24.12 -24.31
CA TYR A 124 -10.86 -23.61 -24.63
C TYR A 124 -9.83 -24.74 -24.51
N ARG A 125 -9.02 -24.94 -25.54
CA ARG A 125 -7.97 -25.97 -25.51
C ARG A 125 -6.75 -25.54 -24.70
N ASN A 126 -6.54 -24.24 -24.54
CA ASN A 126 -5.57 -23.69 -23.61
C ASN A 126 -6.32 -23.00 -22.47
N VAL A 127 -6.22 -23.55 -21.26
CA VAL A 127 -6.89 -23.08 -20.05
C VAL A 127 -6.03 -22.13 -19.20
N THR A 128 -4.88 -21.70 -19.72
CA THR A 128 -3.99 -20.76 -19.01
C THR A 128 -4.75 -19.48 -18.64
N GLY A 129 -4.86 -19.19 -17.34
CA GLY A 129 -5.64 -18.08 -16.83
C GLY A 129 -5.91 -18.15 -15.35
N LYS A 130 -6.66 -17.15 -14.86
CA LYS A 130 -7.00 -17.02 -13.43
C LYS A 130 -8.48 -17.26 -13.23
N LEU A 131 -8.84 -18.19 -12.37
CA LEU A 131 -10.22 -18.52 -12.03
C LEU A 131 -10.51 -18.21 -10.57
N ARG A 132 -11.74 -17.77 -10.31
CA ARG A 132 -12.23 -17.51 -8.97
C ARG A 132 -13.65 -18.07 -8.81
N GLY A 133 -13.92 -18.66 -7.67
CA GLY A 133 -15.30 -18.94 -7.26
C GLY A 133 -15.42 -19.30 -5.79
N ASP A 134 -16.66 -19.45 -5.35
CA ASP A 134 -16.96 -19.83 -3.98
C ASP A 134 -16.99 -21.35 -3.83
N TRP A 135 -16.50 -21.84 -2.70
CA TRP A 135 -16.57 -23.25 -2.32
C TRP A 135 -17.45 -23.46 -1.09
N VAL A 136 -18.01 -24.67 -1.00
CA VAL A 136 -18.78 -25.13 0.16
C VAL A 136 -18.24 -26.49 0.61
N ARG A 137 -18.13 -26.68 1.93
CA ARG A 137 -17.79 -27.96 2.53
C ARG A 137 -19.01 -28.85 2.60
N ARG A 138 -18.88 -30.09 2.14
CA ARG A 138 -19.90 -31.11 2.32
C ARG A 138 -19.97 -31.57 3.77
N SER A 139 -21.14 -31.42 4.40
CA SER A 139 -21.40 -31.86 5.78
C SER A 139 -21.86 -33.33 5.87
N ASP A 140 -22.28 -33.92 4.75
CA ASP A 140 -22.68 -35.33 4.59
C ASP A 140 -21.48 -36.30 4.61
N VAL A 141 -20.27 -35.77 4.63
CA VAL A 141 -19.03 -36.52 4.51
C VAL A 141 -18.38 -36.63 5.89
N GLN A 142 -18.41 -37.82 6.46
CA GLN A 142 -17.76 -38.12 7.71
C GLN A 142 -16.72 -39.22 7.50
N ARG A 143 -15.48 -38.93 7.91
CA ARG A 143 -14.39 -39.88 7.89
C ARG A 143 -14.72 -41.09 8.76
N GLN A 144 -14.54 -42.29 8.21
CA GLN A 144 -14.84 -43.52 8.95
C GLN A 144 -13.63 -44.00 9.76
N THR A 145 -12.42 -43.80 9.25
CA THR A 145 -11.16 -44.27 9.85
C THR A 145 -10.27 -43.09 10.25
N PRO A 146 -9.85 -42.95 11.52
CA PRO A 146 -8.94 -41.88 11.91
C PRO A 146 -7.56 -42.09 11.26
N LEU A 147 -6.92 -40.99 10.84
CA LEU A 147 -5.57 -41.04 10.28
C LEU A 147 -4.56 -41.45 11.35
N ASN A 148 -3.69 -42.41 11.02
CA ASN A 148 -2.56 -42.77 11.86
C ASN A 148 -1.40 -41.78 11.67
N THR A 149 -1.53 -40.60 12.29
CA THR A 149 -0.51 -39.54 12.22
C THR A 149 0.84 -39.99 12.77
N THR A 150 0.86 -40.88 13.77
CA THR A 150 2.10 -41.39 14.35
C THR A 150 2.91 -42.27 13.40
N ALA A 151 2.25 -43.09 12.57
CA ALA A 151 2.96 -43.91 11.58
C ALA A 151 3.57 -43.03 10.48
N ILE A 152 2.83 -42.01 10.02
CA ILE A 152 3.31 -41.05 9.00
C ILE A 152 4.52 -40.26 9.51
N ALA A 153 4.47 -39.80 10.77
CA ALA A 153 5.56 -39.06 11.41
C ALA A 153 6.77 -39.95 11.78
N GLN A 154 6.63 -41.28 11.79
CA GLN A 154 7.76 -42.20 11.97
C GLN A 154 8.47 -42.53 10.65
N GLU A 155 7.73 -42.50 9.53
CA GLU A 155 8.28 -42.77 8.20
C GLU A 155 9.01 -41.54 7.60
N HIS A 156 8.67 -40.34 8.07
CA HIS A 156 9.17 -39.06 7.57
C HIS A 156 9.76 -38.19 8.68
N GLU A 157 10.72 -37.32 8.36
CA GLU A 157 11.40 -36.44 9.33
C GLU A 157 10.58 -35.16 9.59
N TYR A 158 9.39 -35.30 10.18
CA TYR A 158 8.58 -34.15 10.60
C TYR A 158 8.94 -33.70 12.02
N TYR A 159 9.01 -32.38 12.23
CA TYR A 159 9.26 -31.79 13.56
C TYR A 159 8.00 -31.70 14.42
N ASP A 160 6.82 -31.69 13.79
CA ASP A 160 5.53 -31.65 14.46
C ASP A 160 4.60 -32.75 13.92
N THR A 161 3.72 -33.23 14.80
CA THR A 161 2.68 -34.23 14.49
C THR A 161 1.34 -33.57 14.15
N THR A 162 1.21 -32.25 14.37
CA THR A 162 0.00 -31.52 13.98
C THR A 162 -0.05 -31.30 12.47
N PHE A 163 -1.18 -31.67 11.86
CA PHE A 163 -1.38 -31.45 10.43
C PHE A 163 -1.67 -29.97 10.17
N SER A 164 -0.82 -29.34 9.37
CA SER A 164 -1.03 -27.99 8.87
C SER A 164 -1.90 -28.03 7.60
N SER A 165 -2.45 -26.88 7.20
CA SER A 165 -3.30 -26.75 6.01
C SER A 165 -4.62 -27.53 6.03
N ASN A 166 -5.16 -27.82 7.23
CA ASN A 166 -6.51 -28.37 7.37
C ASN A 166 -7.57 -27.27 7.21
N ILE A 167 -8.50 -27.48 6.26
CA ILE A 167 -9.58 -26.54 5.98
C ILE A 167 -10.75 -26.87 6.91
N THR A 168 -10.94 -26.05 7.95
CA THR A 168 -12.02 -26.25 8.93
C THR A 168 -13.32 -25.53 8.57
N GLY A 169 -13.26 -24.46 7.78
CA GLY A 169 -14.42 -23.65 7.43
C GLY A 169 -15.49 -24.41 6.64
N ASN A 170 -16.73 -23.92 6.74
CA ASN A 170 -17.87 -24.47 6.00
C ASN A 170 -17.99 -23.92 4.57
N GLY A 171 -17.29 -22.83 4.27
CA GLY A 171 -17.27 -22.21 2.96
C GLY A 171 -16.20 -21.12 2.86
N GLY A 172 -16.02 -20.62 1.64
CA GLY A 172 -15.06 -19.57 1.35
C GLY A 172 -14.85 -19.35 -0.14
N THR A 173 -13.69 -18.83 -0.53
CA THR A 173 -13.33 -18.58 -1.94
C THR A 173 -12.08 -19.35 -2.36
N LEU A 174 -12.11 -19.92 -3.56
CA LEU A 174 -10.97 -20.53 -4.24
C LEU A 174 -10.46 -19.56 -5.32
N TYR A 175 -9.14 -19.46 -5.42
CA TYR A 175 -8.47 -18.81 -6.53
C TYR A 175 -7.52 -19.82 -7.17
N PHE A 176 -7.70 -20.06 -8.46
CA PHE A 176 -6.81 -20.90 -9.26
C PHE A 176 -6.00 -20.02 -10.20
N ASP A 177 -4.68 -20.15 -10.17
CA ASP A 177 -3.80 -19.69 -11.24
C ASP A 177 -3.38 -20.91 -12.04
N ILE A 178 -3.87 -21.03 -13.27
CA ILE A 178 -3.66 -22.20 -14.12
C ILE A 178 -2.65 -21.83 -15.19
N GLU A 179 -1.60 -22.64 -15.31
CA GLU A 179 -0.55 -22.49 -16.31
C GLU A 179 -0.47 -23.76 -17.16
N GLU A 180 -0.92 -23.65 -18.41
CA GLU A 180 -0.85 -24.70 -19.42
C GLU A 180 0.20 -24.33 -20.46
N GLY A 181 1.46 -24.71 -20.21
CA GLY A 181 2.57 -24.46 -21.12
C GLY A 181 3.94 -24.81 -20.53
N GLY A 182 4.88 -25.26 -21.38
CA GLY A 182 6.25 -25.62 -21.00
C GLY A 182 6.47 -27.11 -20.69
N GLY A 183 5.40 -27.90 -20.53
CA GLY A 183 5.44 -29.35 -20.33
C GLY A 183 5.28 -30.18 -21.61
N GLU A 184 5.23 -31.50 -21.45
CA GLU A 184 5.00 -32.43 -22.57
C GLU A 184 3.52 -32.49 -22.98
N GLU A 185 3.29 -32.76 -24.27
CA GLU A 185 1.98 -33.12 -24.80
C GLU A 185 2.05 -34.46 -25.53
N LEU A 186 0.96 -35.23 -25.46
CA LEU A 186 0.85 -36.53 -26.09
C LEU A 186 -0.49 -36.66 -26.80
N ARG A 187 -0.44 -37.12 -28.05
CA ARG A 187 -1.63 -37.41 -28.86
C ARG A 187 -1.68 -38.88 -29.23
N ILE A 188 -2.77 -39.56 -28.88
CA ILE A 188 -3.00 -40.97 -29.21
C ILE A 188 -4.36 -41.08 -29.90
N GLY A 189 -4.35 -41.39 -31.19
CA GLY A 189 -5.57 -41.37 -32.02
C GLY A 189 -6.19 -39.96 -32.03
N GLU A 190 -7.44 -39.86 -31.57
CA GLU A 190 -8.18 -38.61 -31.42
C GLU A 190 -8.03 -37.98 -30.02
N GLY A 191 -7.45 -38.70 -29.05
CA GLY A 191 -7.24 -38.19 -27.70
C GLY A 191 -5.98 -37.33 -27.59
N LEU A 192 -6.13 -36.11 -27.07
CA LEU A 192 -5.03 -35.22 -26.71
C LEU A 192 -4.98 -35.09 -25.17
N VAL A 193 -3.78 -35.17 -24.61
CA VAL A 193 -3.52 -34.93 -23.19
C VAL A 193 -2.28 -34.06 -23.04
N ARG A 194 -2.31 -33.16 -22.06
CA ARG A 194 -1.27 -32.18 -21.79
C ARG A 194 -0.95 -32.10 -20.32
N GLU A 195 0.29 -31.76 -20.02
CA GLU A 195 0.69 -31.39 -18.67
C GLU A 195 0.20 -30.02 -18.30
N ILE A 196 -0.15 -29.87 -17.03
CA ILE A 196 -0.67 -28.63 -16.51
C ILE A 196 -0.21 -28.43 -15.08
N ARG A 197 0.09 -27.16 -14.76
CA ARG A 197 0.40 -26.71 -13.42
C ARG A 197 -0.70 -25.77 -12.96
N ALA A 198 -1.01 -25.82 -11.68
CA ALA A 198 -1.87 -24.81 -11.08
C ALA A 198 -1.35 -24.42 -9.70
N SER A 199 -1.66 -23.20 -9.28
CA SER A 199 -1.62 -22.81 -7.88
C SER A 199 -3.03 -22.61 -7.37
N LEU A 200 -3.33 -23.15 -6.20
CA LEU A 200 -4.61 -22.97 -5.52
C LEU A 200 -4.40 -22.13 -4.27
N THR A 201 -5.12 -21.03 -4.18
CA THR A 201 -5.28 -20.28 -2.93
C THR A 201 -6.68 -20.51 -2.37
N VAL A 202 -6.76 -21.05 -1.16
CA VAL A 202 -8.01 -21.26 -0.44
C VAL A 202 -8.15 -20.22 0.65
N GLU A 203 -9.23 -19.44 0.58
CA GLU A 203 -9.65 -18.55 1.66
C GLU A 203 -10.86 -19.16 2.38
N SER A 204 -10.75 -19.36 3.69
CA SER A 204 -11.89 -19.72 4.56
C SER A 204 -12.64 -18.47 5.03
N ASP A 205 -13.96 -18.58 5.21
CA ASP A 205 -14.78 -17.55 5.83
C ASP A 205 -14.74 -17.57 7.38
N ASP A 206 -13.93 -18.45 7.99
CA ASP A 206 -13.71 -18.50 9.44
C ASP A 206 -13.26 -17.14 10.01
N PHE A 207 -13.60 -16.87 11.27
CA PHE A 207 -13.33 -15.57 11.90
C PHE A 207 -11.85 -15.17 11.82
N TRP A 208 -10.94 -16.11 12.05
CA TRP A 208 -9.49 -15.89 11.96
C TRP A 208 -8.85 -16.38 10.66
N GLY A 209 -9.66 -16.87 9.69
CA GLY A 209 -9.20 -17.65 8.54
C GLY A 209 -7.93 -17.11 7.89
N SER A 210 -6.94 -17.98 7.70
CA SER A 210 -5.73 -17.72 6.93
C SER A 210 -5.95 -18.08 5.46
N ASN A 211 -5.10 -17.54 4.60
CA ASN A 211 -5.01 -17.96 3.21
C ASN A 211 -4.07 -19.16 3.14
N LEU A 212 -4.51 -20.25 2.52
CA LEU A 212 -3.72 -21.45 2.31
C LEU A 212 -3.31 -21.52 0.83
N TYR A 213 -2.05 -21.80 0.58
CA TYR A 213 -1.47 -21.88 -0.76
C TYR A 213 -1.04 -23.33 -1.04
N PHE A 214 -1.38 -23.82 -2.24
CA PHE A 214 -1.04 -25.16 -2.68
C PHE A 214 -0.48 -25.11 -4.11
N SER A 215 0.68 -25.74 -4.33
CA SER A 215 1.18 -26.02 -5.68
C SER A 215 0.62 -27.35 -6.16
N LEU A 216 0.02 -27.34 -7.33
CA LEU A 216 -0.69 -28.47 -7.91
C LEU A 216 -0.11 -28.82 -9.27
N PHE A 217 -0.07 -30.10 -9.55
CA PHE A 217 0.39 -30.60 -10.84
C PHE A 217 -0.52 -31.69 -11.36
N GLY A 218 -0.66 -31.80 -12.67
CA GLY A 218 -1.43 -32.89 -13.25
C GLY A 218 -1.59 -32.84 -14.75
N VAL A 219 -2.75 -33.31 -15.22
CA VAL A 219 -3.04 -33.50 -16.64
C VAL A 219 -4.35 -32.83 -17.04
N HIS A 220 -4.34 -32.20 -18.20
CA HIS A 220 -5.50 -31.62 -18.87
C HIS A 220 -5.87 -32.46 -20.09
N PHE A 221 -7.17 -32.64 -20.31
CA PHE A 221 -7.74 -33.30 -21.48
C PHE A 221 -8.49 -32.29 -22.37
N PRO A 222 -7.80 -31.60 -23.31
CA PRO A 222 -8.37 -30.50 -24.10
C PRO A 222 -9.65 -30.81 -24.88
N GLU A 223 -9.87 -32.08 -25.25
CA GLU A 223 -11.08 -32.48 -26.00
C GLU A 223 -12.33 -32.54 -25.10
N THR A 224 -12.15 -32.88 -23.82
CA THR A 224 -13.25 -33.02 -22.84
C THR A 224 -13.33 -31.85 -21.84
N GLY A 225 -12.31 -30.99 -21.79
CA GLY A 225 -12.21 -29.91 -20.80
C GLY A 225 -12.02 -30.38 -19.36
N GLY A 226 -11.74 -31.67 -19.14
CA GLY A 226 -11.46 -32.23 -17.83
C GLY A 226 -10.00 -32.02 -17.43
N ILE A 227 -9.77 -31.64 -16.18
CA ILE A 227 -8.43 -31.50 -15.60
C ILE A 227 -8.39 -32.27 -14.28
N VAL A 228 -7.33 -33.04 -14.09
CA VAL A 228 -7.05 -33.75 -12.83
C VAL A 228 -5.72 -33.24 -12.30
N LEU A 229 -5.73 -32.71 -11.08
CA LEU A 229 -4.56 -32.16 -10.40
C LEU A 229 -4.37 -32.87 -9.06
N SER A 230 -3.12 -32.94 -8.61
CA SER A 230 -2.78 -33.46 -7.29
C SER A 230 -1.67 -32.64 -6.67
N THR A 231 -1.68 -32.51 -5.35
CA THR A 231 -0.47 -32.21 -4.57
C THR A 231 0.45 -33.43 -4.60
N SER A 232 1.74 -33.22 -4.41
CA SER A 232 2.72 -34.30 -4.29
C SER A 232 3.68 -33.95 -3.16
N SER A 233 3.89 -34.90 -2.25
CA SER A 233 4.79 -34.77 -1.11
C SER A 233 5.46 -36.11 -0.82
N GLU A 234 6.38 -36.14 0.15
CA GLU A 234 7.04 -37.40 0.53
C GLU A 234 6.04 -38.48 1.00
N LYS A 235 4.99 -38.06 1.72
CA LYS A 235 3.94 -38.96 2.21
C LYS A 235 2.88 -39.31 1.18
N PHE A 236 2.83 -38.62 0.05
CA PHE A 236 1.80 -38.82 -0.97
C PHE A 236 2.36 -38.66 -2.38
N GLY A 237 2.46 -39.79 -3.08
CA GLY A 237 2.89 -39.87 -4.48
C GLY A 237 1.79 -39.44 -5.45
N GLY A 238 1.25 -38.24 -5.29
CA GLY A 238 0.08 -37.75 -6.02
C GLY A 238 0.27 -37.74 -7.54
N ILE A 239 1.43 -37.29 -8.03
CA ILE A 239 1.71 -37.27 -9.47
C ILE A 239 1.82 -38.68 -10.08
N PHE A 240 2.41 -39.63 -9.35
CA PHE A 240 2.54 -41.01 -9.81
C PHE A 240 1.21 -41.77 -9.78
N SER A 241 0.30 -41.39 -8.87
CA SER A 241 -1.02 -42.02 -8.74
C SER A 241 -2.10 -41.36 -9.60
N LEU A 242 -1.82 -40.20 -10.19
CA LEU A 242 -2.79 -39.37 -10.91
C LEU A 242 -3.59 -40.08 -12.01
N PRO A 243 -3.02 -40.97 -12.84
CA PRO A 243 -3.79 -41.71 -13.84
C PRO A 243 -4.94 -42.52 -13.25
N HIS A 244 -4.73 -43.10 -12.06
CA HIS A 244 -5.72 -43.92 -11.34
C HIS A 244 -6.92 -43.12 -10.85
N PHE A 245 -6.81 -41.79 -10.78
CA PHE A 245 -7.92 -40.92 -10.41
C PHE A 245 -8.85 -40.56 -11.57
N THR A 246 -8.49 -40.92 -12.81
CA THR A 246 -9.30 -40.62 -13.99
C THR A 246 -10.57 -41.49 -14.07
N LEU A 247 -11.63 -40.94 -14.68
CA LEU A 247 -12.95 -41.57 -14.70
C LEU A 247 -13.10 -42.72 -15.71
N SER A 248 -12.24 -42.80 -16.73
CA SER A 248 -12.36 -43.81 -17.79
C SER A 248 -11.04 -44.55 -18.09
N PRO A 249 -11.11 -45.80 -18.59
CA PRO A 249 -9.92 -46.52 -19.03
C PRO A 249 -9.14 -45.80 -20.15
N ALA A 250 -9.83 -45.06 -21.02
CA ALA A 250 -9.20 -44.35 -22.12
C ALA A 250 -8.44 -43.10 -21.64
N THR A 251 -9.01 -42.34 -20.69
CA THR A 251 -8.31 -41.21 -20.04
C THR A 251 -7.15 -41.69 -19.16
N TYR A 252 -7.26 -42.88 -18.57
CA TYR A 252 -6.16 -43.53 -17.87
C TYR A 252 -4.99 -43.79 -18.80
N GLU A 253 -5.22 -44.46 -19.93
CA GLU A 253 -4.12 -44.83 -20.86
C GLU A 253 -3.41 -43.58 -21.42
N LEU A 254 -4.17 -42.51 -21.71
CA LEU A 254 -3.61 -41.24 -22.16
C LEU A 254 -2.72 -40.60 -21.09
N SER A 255 -3.25 -40.43 -19.87
CA SER A 255 -2.52 -39.80 -18.77
C SER A 255 -1.33 -40.64 -18.31
N HIS A 256 -1.47 -41.97 -18.26
CA HIS A 256 -0.42 -42.92 -17.91
C HIS A 256 0.77 -42.81 -18.85
N ARG A 257 0.56 -42.90 -20.18
CA ARG A 257 1.66 -42.81 -21.15
C ARG A 257 2.34 -41.45 -21.17
N LEU A 258 1.57 -40.38 -21.01
CA LEU A 258 2.13 -39.03 -20.93
C LEU A 258 3.01 -38.89 -19.67
N LEU A 259 2.52 -39.28 -18.50
CA LEU A 259 3.28 -39.16 -17.26
C LEU A 259 4.49 -40.09 -17.22
N VAL A 260 4.40 -41.34 -17.69
CA VAL A 260 5.56 -42.24 -17.77
C VAL A 260 6.65 -41.62 -18.65
N LYS A 261 6.29 -41.07 -19.81
CA LYS A 261 7.24 -40.40 -20.71
C LYS A 261 7.87 -39.18 -20.05
N SER A 262 7.05 -38.27 -19.53
CA SER A 262 7.50 -37.04 -18.90
C SER A 262 8.35 -37.24 -17.66
N LEU A 263 7.89 -38.09 -16.74
CA LEU A 263 8.63 -38.40 -15.51
C LEU A 263 9.95 -39.09 -15.85
N SER A 264 9.98 -39.99 -16.84
CA SER A 264 11.23 -40.61 -17.29
C SER A 264 12.24 -39.59 -17.83
N ASN A 265 11.76 -38.62 -18.61
CA ASN A 265 12.59 -37.55 -19.14
C ASN A 265 13.08 -36.62 -18.01
N SER A 266 12.19 -36.20 -17.12
CA SER A 266 12.50 -35.34 -15.97
C SER A 266 13.50 -35.98 -15.00
N ILE A 267 13.33 -37.26 -14.65
CA ILE A 267 14.27 -38.00 -13.79
C ILE A 267 15.62 -38.16 -14.49
N SER A 268 15.63 -38.41 -15.80
CA SER A 268 16.88 -38.53 -16.55
C SER A 268 17.66 -37.20 -16.59
N GLU A 269 16.97 -36.07 -16.74
CA GLU A 269 17.59 -34.74 -16.73
C GLU A 269 18.18 -34.40 -15.35
N THR A 270 17.43 -34.72 -14.29
CA THR A 270 17.82 -34.48 -12.89
C THR A 270 19.08 -35.26 -12.48
N ARG A 271 19.37 -36.38 -13.15
CA ARG A 271 20.60 -37.16 -12.94
C ARG A 271 21.87 -36.42 -13.39
N TYR A 272 21.76 -35.49 -14.33
CA TYR A 272 22.92 -34.82 -14.95
C TYR A 272 23.01 -33.31 -14.65
N ARG A 273 21.93 -32.67 -14.23
CA ARG A 273 21.91 -31.26 -13.81
C ARG A 273 21.38 -31.12 -12.39
N VAL A 274 22.03 -30.28 -11.58
CA VAL A 274 21.42 -29.71 -10.37
C VAL A 274 20.31 -28.78 -10.85
N PRO A 275 19.02 -29.11 -10.70
CA PRO A 275 17.99 -28.35 -11.35
C PRO A 275 17.72 -27.07 -10.55
N THR A 276 17.86 -25.91 -11.20
CA THR A 276 17.32 -24.63 -10.71
C THR A 276 15.83 -24.48 -11.00
N PHE A 277 15.25 -25.40 -11.79
CA PHE A 277 13.87 -25.41 -12.25
C PHE A 277 13.45 -26.87 -12.42
N LEU A 278 12.67 -27.42 -11.48
CA LEU A 278 12.09 -28.76 -11.61
C LEU A 278 10.65 -28.62 -12.14
N PRO A 279 10.23 -29.39 -13.15
CA PRO A 279 8.84 -29.43 -13.61
C PRO A 279 7.90 -30.06 -12.59
N TRP A 280 8.39 -31.01 -11.78
CA TRP A 280 7.63 -31.75 -10.76
C TRP A 280 8.40 -31.68 -9.45
N SER A 281 8.35 -30.52 -8.80
CA SER A 281 9.20 -30.27 -7.65
C SER A 281 8.64 -30.87 -6.35
N THR A 282 9.01 -32.10 -6.06
CA THR A 282 9.36 -32.52 -4.68
C THR A 282 10.64 -31.81 -4.20
N LEU A 283 11.47 -31.31 -5.13
CA LEU A 283 12.85 -30.83 -4.88
C LEU A 283 13.13 -29.33 -5.19
N ALA A 284 12.12 -28.49 -5.44
CA ALA A 284 12.31 -27.05 -5.64
C ALA A 284 11.63 -26.25 -4.52
N GLY A 285 12.39 -26.07 -3.44
CA GLY A 285 12.10 -25.14 -2.35
C GLY A 285 12.00 -23.70 -2.83
N THR A 286 10.83 -23.33 -3.35
CA THR A 286 10.33 -21.96 -3.24
C THR A 286 9.29 -21.82 -2.11
N GLU A 287 8.85 -22.93 -1.51
CA GLU A 287 8.25 -22.91 -0.18
C GLU A 287 9.38 -22.89 0.87
N GLN A 288 9.70 -21.66 1.21
CA GLN A 288 10.55 -21.20 2.30
C GLN A 288 10.46 -22.08 3.55
N ILE A 289 11.61 -22.50 4.09
CA ILE A 289 12.03 -22.41 5.51
C ILE A 289 10.88 -22.37 6.54
N GLU A 290 10.01 -23.36 6.52
CA GLU A 290 9.09 -23.67 7.61
C GLU A 290 9.46 -25.07 8.11
N PHE A 291 9.56 -25.24 9.42
CA PHE A 291 9.77 -26.54 10.04
C PHE A 291 8.84 -27.57 9.37
N PRO A 292 9.36 -28.66 8.79
CA PRO A 292 8.55 -29.58 8.01
C PRO A 292 7.48 -30.20 8.92
N ALA A 293 6.25 -29.77 8.68
CA ALA A 293 5.03 -30.29 9.31
C ALA A 293 4.17 -30.93 8.21
N PRO A 294 3.45 -32.03 8.51
CA PRO A 294 2.62 -32.71 7.52
C PRO A 294 1.46 -31.79 7.07
N LYS A 295 1.43 -31.40 5.80
CA LYS A 295 0.33 -30.61 5.20
C LYS A 295 -0.77 -31.51 4.67
N CYS A 296 -2.05 -31.13 4.77
CA CYS A 296 -3.12 -31.90 4.09
C CYS A 296 -2.85 -32.00 2.58
N GLU A 297 -3.08 -33.17 2.00
CA GLU A 297 -2.95 -33.43 0.56
C GLU A 297 -4.30 -33.26 -0.15
N HIS A 298 -4.26 -32.88 -1.43
CA HIS A 298 -5.45 -32.55 -2.21
C HIS A 298 -5.39 -33.13 -3.61
N ILE A 299 -6.49 -33.75 -4.01
CA ILE A 299 -6.79 -34.16 -5.39
C ILE A 299 -7.91 -33.27 -5.88
N ILE A 300 -7.71 -32.65 -7.04
CA ILE A 300 -8.63 -31.66 -7.58
C ILE A 300 -9.07 -32.10 -8.96
N PHE A 301 -10.39 -32.15 -9.13
CA PHE A 301 -11.05 -32.34 -10.40
C PHE A 301 -11.62 -31.00 -10.83
N LEU A 302 -11.25 -30.54 -12.02
CA LEU A 302 -11.87 -29.39 -12.67
C LEU A 302 -12.55 -29.85 -13.95
N GLN A 303 -13.76 -29.36 -14.19
CA GLN A 303 -14.47 -29.60 -15.43
C GLN A 303 -14.83 -28.26 -16.06
N GLN A 304 -14.27 -28.00 -17.25
CA GLN A 304 -14.61 -26.82 -18.03
C GLN A 304 -16.00 -26.95 -18.64
N HIS A 305 -16.79 -25.89 -18.56
CA HIS A 305 -18.10 -25.81 -19.18
C HIS A 305 -17.95 -25.38 -20.65
N PRO A 306 -18.83 -25.87 -21.55
CA PRO A 306 -18.88 -25.42 -22.93
C PRO A 306 -18.96 -23.89 -23.03
N VAL A 307 -18.17 -23.33 -23.94
CA VAL A 307 -18.10 -21.88 -24.13
C VAL A 307 -19.36 -21.41 -24.85
N MET A 308 -20.02 -20.42 -24.26
CA MET A 308 -21.23 -19.81 -24.80
C MET A 308 -20.89 -18.43 -25.39
N VAL A 309 -21.28 -18.19 -26.64
CA VAL A 309 -21.15 -16.91 -27.35
C VAL A 309 -22.55 -16.51 -27.81
N ASP A 310 -23.03 -15.33 -27.41
CA ASP A 310 -24.39 -14.85 -27.69
C ASP A 310 -25.49 -15.88 -27.32
N ASP A 311 -25.38 -16.50 -26.14
CA ASP A 311 -26.26 -17.56 -25.62
C ASP A 311 -26.33 -18.85 -26.47
N MET A 312 -25.42 -19.00 -27.44
CA MET A 312 -25.26 -20.22 -28.24
C MET A 312 -23.93 -20.89 -27.94
N VAL A 313 -23.90 -22.22 -28.07
CA VAL A 313 -22.67 -22.99 -27.93
C VAL A 313 -21.68 -22.60 -29.04
N ALA A 314 -20.46 -22.26 -28.68
CA ALA A 314 -19.46 -21.76 -29.62
C ALA A 314 -19.03 -22.84 -30.63
N ASP A 315 -18.91 -22.44 -31.90
CA ASP A 315 -18.36 -23.31 -32.95
C ASP A 315 -16.87 -23.59 -32.69
N ARG A 316 -16.43 -24.83 -32.95
CA ARG A 316 -15.02 -25.24 -32.81
C ARG A 316 -14.06 -24.34 -33.60
N LEU A 317 -14.42 -24.00 -34.84
CA LEU A 317 -13.59 -23.15 -35.70
C LEU A 317 -13.51 -21.71 -35.17
N LEU A 318 -14.58 -21.23 -34.52
CA LEU A 318 -14.59 -19.91 -33.89
C LEU A 318 -13.67 -19.91 -32.67
N LEU A 319 -13.74 -20.94 -31.82
CA LEU A 319 -12.85 -21.09 -30.66
C LEU A 319 -11.38 -21.17 -31.06
N GLU A 320 -11.03 -21.96 -32.08
CA GLU A 320 -9.64 -22.05 -32.57
C GLU A 320 -9.13 -20.70 -33.08
N ARG A 321 -9.97 -19.93 -33.80
CA ARG A 321 -9.61 -18.56 -34.23
C ARG A 321 -9.46 -17.60 -33.05
N MET A 322 -10.35 -17.70 -32.05
CA MET A 322 -10.26 -16.89 -30.83
C MET A 322 -8.96 -17.15 -30.07
N GLU A 323 -8.59 -18.41 -29.88
CA GLU A 323 -7.34 -18.77 -29.20
C GLU A 323 -6.11 -18.32 -29.99
N GLN A 324 -6.15 -18.41 -31.32
CA GLN A 324 -5.07 -17.94 -32.18
C GLN A 324 -4.92 -16.42 -32.10
N GLU A 325 -6.01 -15.65 -32.12
CA GLU A 325 -5.98 -14.18 -31.97
C GLU A 325 -5.52 -13.75 -30.57
N LEU A 326 -5.88 -14.49 -29.51
CA LEU A 326 -5.41 -14.20 -28.16
C LEU A 326 -3.90 -14.39 -28.02
N ARG A 327 -3.37 -15.47 -28.60
CA ARG A 327 -1.94 -15.80 -28.53
C ARG A 327 -1.09 -14.98 -29.51
N TYR A 328 -1.63 -14.70 -30.69
CA TYR A 328 -0.98 -13.96 -31.77
C TYR A 328 -1.94 -12.90 -32.32
N PRO A 329 -2.03 -11.73 -31.66
CA PRO A 329 -3.00 -10.70 -32.02
C PRO A 329 -2.69 -10.12 -33.40
N VAL A 330 -3.59 -10.35 -34.36
CA VAL A 330 -3.53 -9.76 -35.72
C VAL A 330 -4.63 -8.70 -35.94
N GLY A 331 -5.53 -8.53 -34.97
CA GLY A 331 -6.66 -7.60 -35.05
C GLY A 331 -7.84 -8.16 -35.82
N ALA A 332 -8.03 -9.49 -35.80
CA ALA A 332 -9.16 -10.12 -36.48
C ALA A 332 -10.50 -9.66 -35.87
N PRO A 333 -11.55 -9.44 -36.69
CA PRO A 333 -12.88 -9.11 -36.20
C PRO A 333 -13.54 -10.38 -35.64
N ILE A 334 -13.26 -10.69 -34.39
CA ILE A 334 -13.89 -11.77 -33.60
C ILE A 334 -14.67 -11.15 -32.43
N PRO A 335 -15.73 -11.82 -31.93
CA PRO A 335 -16.40 -11.35 -30.72
C PRO A 335 -15.45 -11.44 -29.53
N ASP A 336 -15.70 -10.61 -28.51
CA ASP A 336 -14.89 -10.60 -27.29
C ASP A 336 -14.90 -12.00 -26.64
N PRO A 337 -13.73 -12.53 -26.23
CA PRO A 337 -13.65 -13.86 -25.66
C PRO A 337 -14.43 -13.94 -24.35
N PRO A 338 -15.38 -14.87 -24.20
CA PRO A 338 -16.09 -15.06 -22.94
C PRO A 338 -15.17 -15.60 -21.82
N LEU A 339 -15.57 -15.36 -20.57
CA LEU A 339 -14.87 -15.90 -19.41
C LEU A 339 -14.90 -17.43 -19.40
N MET A 340 -13.82 -18.04 -18.92
CA MET A 340 -13.77 -19.47 -18.67
C MET A 340 -14.62 -19.80 -17.45
N VAL A 341 -15.51 -20.79 -17.56
CA VAL A 341 -16.33 -21.29 -16.46
C VAL A 341 -15.99 -22.75 -16.20
N MET A 342 -15.74 -23.10 -14.94
CA MET A 342 -15.40 -24.45 -14.52
C MET A 342 -16.11 -24.85 -13.22
N SER A 343 -16.47 -26.11 -13.09
CA SER A 343 -16.85 -26.71 -11.81
C SER A 343 -15.65 -27.42 -11.18
N THR A 344 -15.60 -27.46 -9.84
CA THR A 344 -14.51 -28.14 -9.13
C THR A 344 -15.00 -29.06 -8.02
N VAL A 345 -14.28 -30.17 -7.83
CA VAL A 345 -14.32 -31.00 -6.63
C VAL A 345 -12.90 -31.11 -6.09
N VAL A 346 -12.70 -30.68 -4.85
CA VAL A 346 -11.44 -30.81 -4.10
C VAL A 346 -11.64 -31.90 -3.06
N PHE A 347 -10.83 -32.95 -3.12
CA PHE A 347 -10.85 -34.05 -2.19
C PHE A 347 -9.53 -34.14 -1.44
N SER A 348 -9.58 -34.17 -0.11
CA SER A 348 -8.40 -34.42 0.72
C SER A 348 -8.47 -35.82 1.33
N PRO A 349 -7.66 -36.78 0.86
CA PRO A 349 -7.70 -38.15 1.35
C PRO A 349 -7.14 -38.27 2.77
N ASP A 350 -6.17 -37.44 3.15
CA ASP A 350 -5.54 -37.52 4.46
C ASP A 350 -6.29 -36.73 5.54
N CYS A 351 -6.93 -35.60 5.20
CA CYS A 351 -7.74 -34.82 6.15
C CYS A 351 -9.25 -35.12 6.09
N GLY A 352 -9.70 -35.87 5.08
CA GLY A 352 -11.02 -36.50 5.03
C GLY A 352 -12.18 -35.54 4.80
N TYR A 353 -12.03 -34.59 3.88
CA TYR A 353 -13.11 -33.67 3.50
C TYR A 353 -13.22 -33.51 1.99
N ILE A 354 -14.41 -33.07 1.56
CA ILE A 354 -14.74 -32.76 0.17
C ILE A 354 -15.23 -31.31 0.12
N LEU A 355 -14.61 -30.52 -0.77
CA LEU A 355 -15.05 -29.17 -1.11
C LEU A 355 -15.55 -29.16 -2.54
N GLU A 356 -16.62 -28.43 -2.80
CA GLU A 356 -17.19 -28.28 -4.14
C GLU A 356 -17.44 -26.81 -4.47
N SER A 357 -17.33 -26.46 -5.76
CA SER A 357 -17.86 -25.18 -6.24
C SER A 357 -19.37 -25.15 -6.11
N LYS A 358 -19.93 -24.00 -5.73
CA LYS A 358 -21.39 -23.76 -5.80
C LYS A 358 -21.89 -23.96 -7.23
N GLY A 359 -23.01 -24.65 -7.42
CA GLY A 359 -23.60 -24.90 -8.74
C GLY A 359 -25.11 -25.10 -8.69
N THR A 360 -25.75 -25.08 -9.85
CA THR A 360 -27.19 -25.39 -9.97
C THR A 360 -27.42 -26.90 -9.90
N PRO A 361 -28.55 -27.39 -9.33
CA PRO A 361 -29.70 -26.63 -8.83
C PRO A 361 -29.64 -26.28 -7.32
N GLU A 362 -28.60 -26.73 -6.60
CA GLU A 362 -28.53 -26.59 -5.13
C GLU A 362 -28.45 -25.13 -4.68
N PHE A 363 -27.81 -24.25 -5.47
CA PHE A 363 -27.65 -22.83 -5.16
C PHE A 363 -28.39 -21.92 -6.15
N PRO A 364 -29.00 -20.81 -5.68
CA PRO A 364 -29.72 -19.87 -6.55
C PRO A 364 -28.74 -19.07 -7.44
N PRO A 365 -29.19 -18.59 -8.62
CA PRO A 365 -28.36 -17.80 -9.53
C PRO A 365 -27.99 -16.40 -8.99
N SER A 366 -28.50 -16.00 -7.83
CA SER A 366 -28.07 -14.79 -7.12
C SER A 366 -26.67 -14.92 -6.51
N ASP A 367 -26.23 -16.15 -6.25
CA ASP A 367 -24.92 -16.44 -5.67
C ASP A 367 -23.86 -16.54 -6.76
N SER A 368 -22.58 -16.40 -6.41
CA SER A 368 -21.48 -16.69 -7.33
C SER A 368 -21.38 -18.20 -7.56
N LEU A 369 -21.97 -18.63 -8.66
CA LEU A 369 -21.94 -20.01 -9.13
C LEU A 369 -20.65 -20.28 -9.93
N TYR A 370 -20.15 -21.51 -9.79
CA TYR A 370 -18.98 -22.04 -10.47
C TYR A 370 -17.69 -21.23 -10.22
N LEU A 371 -16.58 -21.74 -10.73
CA LEU A 371 -15.35 -20.98 -10.87
C LEU A 371 -15.44 -20.23 -12.21
N SER A 372 -15.20 -18.92 -12.19
CA SER A 372 -15.16 -18.11 -13.41
C SER A 372 -13.95 -17.21 -13.44
N GLY A 373 -13.42 -16.97 -14.64
CA GLY A 373 -12.35 -15.99 -14.82
C GLY A 373 -11.78 -15.89 -16.23
N PRO A 374 -11.01 -14.84 -16.51
CA PRO A 374 -10.48 -14.57 -17.84
C PRO A 374 -9.25 -15.42 -18.15
N LYS A 375 -8.98 -15.59 -19.45
CA LYS A 375 -7.70 -16.12 -19.92
C LYS A 375 -6.56 -15.16 -19.58
N TYR A 376 -5.35 -15.70 -19.44
CA TYR A 376 -4.18 -14.93 -19.02
C TYR A 376 -3.89 -13.73 -19.93
N GLU A 377 -4.03 -13.91 -21.24
CA GLU A 377 -3.77 -12.84 -22.23
C GLU A 377 -4.77 -11.69 -22.11
N GLU A 378 -6.03 -11.99 -21.81
CA GLU A 378 -7.06 -10.99 -21.60
C GLU A 378 -6.89 -10.29 -20.24
N TYR A 379 -6.57 -11.06 -19.21
CA TYR A 379 -6.21 -10.51 -17.89
C TYR A 379 -5.04 -9.53 -17.99
N GLY A 380 -3.98 -9.86 -18.74
CA GLY A 380 -2.85 -8.97 -18.98
C GLY A 380 -3.26 -7.67 -19.69
N LYS A 381 -4.14 -7.74 -20.70
CA LYS A 381 -4.70 -6.54 -21.38
C LYS A 381 -5.50 -5.67 -20.39
N TYR A 382 -6.32 -6.28 -19.55
CA TYR A 382 -7.13 -5.58 -18.56
C TYR A 382 -6.25 -4.92 -17.47
N ALA A 383 -5.26 -5.64 -16.95
CA ALA A 383 -4.29 -5.13 -15.98
C ALA A 383 -3.44 -3.98 -16.56
N ALA A 384 -2.99 -4.09 -17.81
CA ALA A 384 -2.26 -3.03 -18.48
C ALA A 384 -3.09 -1.74 -18.62
N ARG A 385 -4.38 -1.86 -19.00
CA ARG A 385 -5.31 -0.71 -19.06
C ARG A 385 -5.42 -0.01 -17.70
N LEU A 386 -5.50 -0.76 -16.60
CA LEU A 386 -5.51 -0.17 -15.25
C LEU A 386 -4.23 0.62 -14.97
N ILE A 387 -3.05 0.08 -15.30
CA ILE A 387 -1.78 0.79 -15.10
C ILE A 387 -1.71 2.09 -15.93
N PHE A 388 -2.24 2.10 -17.16
CA PHE A 388 -2.34 3.33 -17.94
C PHE A 388 -3.25 4.37 -17.27
N VAL A 389 -4.40 3.96 -16.71
CA VAL A 389 -5.29 4.86 -15.97
C VAL A 389 -4.59 5.39 -14.71
N VAL A 390 -3.92 4.55 -13.94
CA VAL A 390 -3.13 4.95 -12.76
C VAL A 390 -2.02 5.94 -13.15
N SER A 391 -1.36 5.71 -14.29
CA SER A 391 -0.34 6.63 -14.81
C SER A 391 -0.94 8.00 -15.16
N GLY A 392 -2.13 8.02 -15.77
CA GLY A 392 -2.91 9.24 -16.00
C GLY A 392 -3.28 9.97 -14.71
N VAL A 393 -3.66 9.23 -13.66
CA VAL A 393 -3.93 9.77 -12.32
C VAL A 393 -2.68 10.45 -11.75
N PHE A 394 -1.51 9.81 -11.84
CA PHE A 394 -0.24 10.41 -11.40
C PHE A 394 0.13 11.67 -12.18
N VAL A 395 -0.07 11.69 -13.51
CA VAL A 395 0.12 12.91 -14.31
C VAL A 395 -0.79 14.04 -13.83
N GLY A 396 -2.06 13.73 -13.53
CA GLY A 396 -3.00 14.68 -12.93
C GLY A 396 -2.54 15.19 -11.56
N GLN A 397 -2.07 14.29 -10.69
CA GLN A 397 -1.56 14.65 -9.36
C GLN A 397 -0.33 15.56 -9.46
N ILE A 398 0.61 15.25 -10.36
CA ILE A 398 1.80 16.06 -10.64
C ILE A 398 1.41 17.44 -11.17
N ALA A 399 0.49 17.51 -12.14
CA ALA A 399 0.05 18.78 -12.72
C ALA A 399 -0.59 19.70 -11.66
N LEU A 400 -1.43 19.16 -10.77
CA LEU A 400 -2.01 19.90 -9.66
C LEU A 400 -0.94 20.34 -8.66
N LEU A 401 0.02 19.48 -8.33
CA LEU A 401 1.12 19.80 -7.42
C LEU A 401 2.00 20.93 -7.98
N LEU A 402 2.36 20.89 -9.26
CA LEU A 402 3.13 21.96 -9.91
C LEU A 402 2.36 23.29 -9.92
N ARG A 403 1.04 23.27 -10.15
CA ARG A 403 0.20 24.47 -10.04
C ARG A 403 0.21 25.04 -8.62
N GLN A 404 0.13 24.18 -7.60
CA GLN A 404 0.22 24.60 -6.20
C GLN A 404 1.59 25.20 -5.86
N ILE A 405 2.69 24.58 -6.33
CA ILE A 405 4.06 25.08 -6.12
C ILE A 405 4.24 26.45 -6.77
N LYS A 406 3.72 26.66 -7.98
CA LYS A 406 3.79 27.95 -8.68
C LYS A 406 3.10 29.07 -7.90
N GLU A 407 1.96 28.77 -7.28
CA GLU A 407 1.24 29.73 -6.46
C GLU A 407 1.92 29.97 -5.11
N ALA A 408 2.51 28.93 -4.51
CA ALA A 408 3.34 29.00 -3.31
C ALA A 408 4.79 29.44 -3.59
N SER A 409 4.96 30.40 -4.50
CA SER A 409 6.28 30.92 -4.92
C SER A 409 6.89 31.89 -3.91
N THR A 410 6.08 32.55 -3.08
CA THR A 410 6.58 33.45 -2.04
C THR A 410 6.79 32.71 -0.71
N PRO A 411 7.81 33.07 0.09
CA PRO A 411 8.02 32.48 1.42
C PRO A 411 6.80 32.62 2.35
N SER A 412 6.07 33.73 2.24
CA SER A 412 4.85 34.02 3.01
C SER A 412 3.68 33.07 2.71
N THR A 413 3.51 32.66 1.44
CA THR A 413 2.44 31.73 1.04
C THR A 413 2.85 30.30 1.34
N ARG A 414 4.14 29.98 1.13
CA ARG A 414 4.71 28.67 1.43
C ARG A 414 4.69 28.33 2.93
N SER A 415 4.89 29.31 3.81
CA SER A 415 4.82 29.08 5.26
C SER A 415 3.41 28.66 5.72
N ARG A 416 2.35 28.94 4.94
CA ARG A 416 0.96 28.55 5.28
C ARG A 416 0.70 27.06 5.02
N VAL A 417 1.45 26.45 4.11
CA VAL A 417 1.30 25.04 3.74
C VAL A 417 1.90 24.14 4.82
N SER A 418 1.18 23.09 5.19
CA SER A 418 1.63 22.10 6.16
C SER A 418 2.61 21.12 5.52
N PHE A 419 3.79 20.99 6.14
CA PHE A 419 4.81 20.01 5.74
C PHE A 419 4.26 18.58 5.74
N TYR A 420 3.53 18.23 6.81
CA TYR A 420 3.01 16.87 7.02
C TYR A 420 1.92 16.48 6.01
N THR A 421 1.14 17.43 5.51
CA THR A 421 0.17 17.16 4.43
C THR A 421 0.88 16.69 3.16
N ILE A 422 1.93 17.40 2.73
CA ILE A 422 2.71 17.00 1.54
C ILE A 422 3.45 15.68 1.79
N ALA A 423 4.02 15.49 2.98
CA ALA A 423 4.71 14.26 3.35
C ALA A 423 3.78 13.04 3.35
N LEU A 424 2.57 13.15 3.92
CA LEU A 424 1.62 12.05 3.98
C LEU A 424 1.11 11.66 2.59
N MET A 425 0.85 12.65 1.73
CA MET A 425 0.53 12.40 0.33
C MET A 425 1.66 11.65 -0.37
N ALA A 426 2.91 12.13 -0.27
CA ALA A 426 4.06 11.52 -0.93
C ALA A 426 4.34 10.08 -0.44
N LEU A 427 4.24 9.83 0.87
CA LEU A 427 4.45 8.50 1.44
C LEU A 427 3.39 7.50 0.97
N GLY A 428 2.12 7.88 1.01
CA GLY A 428 1.05 6.97 0.61
C GLY A 428 0.95 6.78 -0.90
N ASP A 429 1.24 7.81 -1.71
CA ASP A 429 1.33 7.66 -3.17
C ASP A 429 2.41 6.64 -3.55
N GLY A 430 3.57 6.68 -2.87
CA GLY A 430 4.63 5.70 -3.03
C GLY A 430 4.17 4.29 -2.64
N LEU A 431 3.57 4.12 -1.46
CA LEU A 431 3.15 2.80 -0.95
C LEU A 431 2.08 2.17 -1.86
N VAL A 432 1.03 2.93 -2.21
CA VAL A 432 -0.07 2.43 -3.04
C VAL A 432 0.45 1.98 -4.40
N LEU A 433 1.33 2.76 -5.04
CA LEU A 433 1.86 2.34 -6.32
C LEU A 433 2.78 1.11 -6.19
N THR A 434 3.65 1.06 -5.18
CA THR A 434 4.55 -0.09 -5.00
C THR A 434 3.75 -1.38 -4.84
N PHE A 435 2.64 -1.38 -4.09
CA PHE A 435 1.77 -2.56 -3.98
C PHE A 435 1.07 -2.91 -5.30
N ILE A 436 0.52 -1.94 -6.02
CA ILE A 436 -0.10 -2.20 -7.34
C ILE A 436 0.93 -2.81 -8.31
N VAL A 437 2.16 -2.31 -8.31
CA VAL A 437 3.22 -2.81 -9.19
C VAL A 437 3.70 -4.21 -8.77
N LEU A 438 3.86 -4.46 -7.47
CA LEU A 438 4.28 -5.76 -6.95
C LEU A 438 3.29 -6.87 -7.35
N GLU A 439 1.99 -6.60 -7.19
CA GLU A 439 0.93 -7.55 -7.52
C GLU A 439 0.75 -7.78 -9.03
N LEU A 440 1.00 -6.75 -9.85
CA LEU A 440 0.78 -6.82 -11.31
C LEU A 440 2.05 -7.15 -12.11
N TYR A 441 3.17 -7.40 -11.44
CA TYR A 441 4.46 -7.64 -12.07
C TYR A 441 4.46 -8.82 -13.06
N ALA A 442 3.81 -9.94 -12.69
CA ALA A 442 3.76 -11.10 -13.55
C ALA A 442 2.90 -10.85 -14.81
N ALA A 443 1.81 -10.09 -14.66
CA ALA A 443 0.76 -9.98 -15.67
C ALA A 443 0.98 -8.88 -16.72
N VAL A 444 1.81 -7.88 -16.40
CA VAL A 444 1.97 -6.69 -17.23
C VAL A 444 3.44 -6.51 -17.64
N SER A 445 3.66 -6.09 -18.88
CA SER A 445 5.00 -5.87 -19.41
C SER A 445 5.80 -4.87 -18.58
N PHE A 446 7.08 -5.18 -18.35
CA PHE A 446 8.01 -4.35 -17.60
C PHE A 446 8.04 -2.88 -18.05
N LEU A 447 7.96 -2.62 -19.36
CA LEU A 447 7.96 -1.26 -19.91
C LEU A 447 6.80 -0.42 -19.36
N VAL A 448 5.60 -0.99 -19.27
CA VAL A 448 4.41 -0.28 -18.78
C VAL A 448 4.55 -0.02 -17.28
N LEU A 449 5.01 -1.00 -16.51
CA LEU A 449 5.29 -0.84 -15.07
C LEU A 449 6.35 0.22 -14.80
N ALA A 450 7.44 0.23 -15.59
CA ALA A 450 8.52 1.18 -15.46
C ALA A 450 8.03 2.63 -15.68
N THR A 451 7.08 2.86 -16.60
CA THR A 451 6.51 4.20 -16.79
C THR A 451 5.72 4.68 -15.58
N ALA A 452 4.91 3.82 -14.96
CA ALA A 452 4.16 4.17 -13.75
C ALA A 452 5.11 4.43 -12.56
N LEU A 453 6.12 3.57 -12.38
CA LEU A 453 7.16 3.75 -11.36
C LEU A 453 7.95 5.04 -11.56
N PHE A 454 8.29 5.39 -12.80
CA PHE A 454 8.97 6.65 -13.11
C PHE A 454 8.12 7.87 -12.74
N LEU A 455 6.81 7.85 -13.06
CA LEU A 455 5.90 8.94 -12.71
C LEU A 455 5.74 9.09 -11.19
N ALA A 456 5.63 8.00 -10.44
CA ALA A 456 5.61 8.09 -8.98
C ALA A 456 6.94 8.53 -8.41
N PHE A 457 8.07 8.05 -8.94
CA PHE A 457 9.39 8.54 -8.52
C PHE A 457 9.51 10.05 -8.75
N LEU A 458 9.06 10.55 -9.91
CA LEU A 458 9.03 11.97 -10.20
C LEU A 458 8.12 12.73 -9.23
N SER A 459 6.93 12.19 -8.92
CA SER A 459 5.97 12.79 -7.98
C SER A 459 6.51 12.84 -6.55
N VAL A 460 6.94 11.70 -6.00
CA VAL A 460 7.32 11.50 -4.59
C VAL A 460 8.73 12.02 -4.33
N SER A 461 9.71 11.47 -5.04
CA SER A 461 11.14 11.64 -4.73
C SER A 461 11.74 12.92 -5.27
N TYR A 462 11.21 13.45 -6.38
CA TYR A 462 11.71 14.68 -6.99
C TYR A 462 10.85 15.90 -6.65
N ILE A 463 9.62 15.97 -7.14
CA ILE A 463 8.77 17.17 -7.01
C ILE A 463 8.28 17.34 -5.57
N GLY A 464 7.68 16.30 -4.98
CA GLY A 464 7.17 16.30 -3.62
C GLY A 464 8.26 16.60 -2.60
N MET A 465 9.39 15.90 -2.70
CA MET A 465 10.54 16.13 -1.84
C MET A 465 11.12 17.55 -1.96
N LYS A 466 11.31 18.06 -3.18
CA LYS A 466 11.77 19.44 -3.39
C LYS A 466 10.84 20.44 -2.73
N PHE A 467 9.52 20.26 -2.88
CA PHE A 467 8.55 21.16 -2.26
C PHE A 467 8.58 21.08 -0.73
N MET A 468 8.70 19.88 -0.16
CA MET A 468 8.85 19.70 1.28
C MET A 468 10.12 20.38 1.81
N MET A 469 11.26 20.28 1.11
CA MET A 469 12.50 20.97 1.51
C MET A 469 12.35 22.49 1.50
N GLU A 470 11.70 23.01 0.46
CA GLU A 470 11.43 24.44 0.33
C GLU A 470 10.50 24.95 1.45
N ILE A 471 9.50 24.15 1.86
CA ILE A 471 8.64 24.45 3.02
C ILE A 471 9.47 24.38 4.32
N TRP A 472 10.28 23.34 4.47
CA TRP A 472 11.12 23.12 5.64
C TRP A 472 12.06 24.30 5.88
N ALA A 473 12.74 24.78 4.83
CA ALA A 473 13.65 25.91 4.92
C ALA A 473 12.96 27.21 5.35
N VAL A 474 11.75 27.48 4.83
CA VAL A 474 10.96 28.66 5.19
C VAL A 474 10.45 28.59 6.65
N GLN A 475 10.24 27.39 7.18
CA GLN A 475 9.75 27.16 8.55
C GLN A 475 10.86 27.09 9.61
N GLU A 476 12.13 27.24 9.25
CA GLU A 476 13.25 27.24 10.20
C GLU A 476 13.17 28.29 11.33
N PRO A 477 12.81 29.56 11.08
CA PRO A 477 12.68 30.54 12.18
C PRO A 477 11.63 30.11 13.21
N GLU A 478 10.52 29.50 12.78
CA GLU A 478 9.48 29.00 13.68
C GLU A 478 10.02 27.92 14.63
N ARG A 479 10.79 26.98 14.08
CA ARG A 479 11.39 25.90 14.88
C ARG A 479 12.47 26.41 15.83
N ARG A 480 13.17 27.49 15.48
CA ARG A 480 14.13 28.12 16.39
C ARG A 480 13.42 28.76 17.58
N GLU A 481 12.33 29.48 17.35
CA GLU A 481 11.49 30.02 18.44
C GLU A 481 10.97 28.90 19.36
N GLU A 482 10.46 27.79 18.81
CA GLU A 482 10.02 26.64 19.61
C GLU A 482 11.14 26.00 20.46
N ARG A 483 12.37 25.88 19.91
CA ARG A 483 13.53 25.37 20.66
C ARG A 483 13.98 26.30 21.78
N LEU A 484 13.79 27.61 21.61
CA LEU A 484 14.10 28.59 22.66
C LEU A 484 13.08 28.53 23.80
N VAL A 485 11.81 28.22 23.50
CA VAL A 485 10.75 28.06 24.50
C VAL A 485 10.87 26.73 25.26
N ASN A 486 11.30 25.66 24.59
CA ASN A 486 11.49 24.34 25.17
C ASN A 486 12.95 23.89 25.04
N PRO A 487 13.87 24.36 25.90
CA PRO A 487 15.26 23.92 25.86
C PRO A 487 15.33 22.41 26.17
N PRO A 488 16.09 21.62 25.39
CA PRO A 488 16.32 20.22 25.72
C PRO A 488 16.97 20.12 27.11
N THR A 489 16.44 19.23 27.96
CA THR A 489 17.00 18.94 29.28
C THR A 489 18.49 18.63 29.15
N PRO A 490 19.39 19.36 29.84
CA PRO A 490 20.81 19.11 29.74
C PRO A 490 21.10 17.71 30.29
N ILE A 491 21.64 16.83 29.44
CA ILE A 491 22.20 15.55 29.86
C ILE A 491 23.43 15.89 30.70
N ALA A 492 23.32 15.74 32.02
CA ALA A 492 24.45 15.89 32.93
C ALA A 492 25.53 14.85 32.58
N ARG A 493 26.62 15.29 31.96
CA ARG A 493 27.85 14.51 31.89
C ARG A 493 28.52 14.54 33.27
N PRO A 494 28.89 13.40 33.88
CA PRO A 494 29.56 13.41 35.17
C PRO A 494 31.01 13.88 35.03
N GLY A 495 31.32 15.01 35.69
CA GLY A 495 32.55 15.26 36.43
C GLY A 495 33.89 15.28 35.69
N THR A 496 34.40 16.49 35.42
CA THR A 496 35.82 16.82 35.61
C THR A 496 35.96 18.20 36.26
N LEU A 497 36.94 18.30 37.17
CA LEU A 497 37.15 19.30 38.23
C LEU A 497 37.25 20.77 37.75
N PRO A 498 37.00 21.77 38.62
CA PRO A 498 37.12 23.18 38.25
C PRO A 498 38.61 23.60 38.11
N LEU A 499 38.92 24.35 37.04
CA LEU A 499 40.21 25.02 36.83
C LEU A 499 40.32 26.30 37.69
N PRO A 500 41.54 26.70 38.11
CA PRO A 500 41.73 27.76 39.08
C PRO A 500 41.60 29.16 38.46
N VAL A 501 41.07 30.08 39.28
CA VAL A 501 40.96 31.51 39.02
C VAL A 501 42.34 32.16 39.17
N THR A 502 42.94 32.64 38.07
CA THR A 502 43.78 33.87 38.03
C THR A 502 44.28 34.13 36.60
N ALA A 503 43.84 35.25 36.00
CA ALA A 503 44.67 36.27 35.31
C ALA A 503 43.77 37.13 34.39
N ALA A 504 43.71 38.43 34.69
CA ALA A 504 43.15 39.42 33.78
C ALA A 504 44.16 39.68 32.64
N ILE A 505 43.76 39.49 31.39
CA ILE A 505 44.54 39.88 30.22
C ILE A 505 44.08 41.29 29.81
N ARG A 506 45.02 42.24 29.86
CA ARG A 506 44.89 43.60 29.32
C ARG A 506 45.13 43.58 27.80
N ASP A 507 44.29 44.27 27.06
CA ASP A 507 44.48 44.58 25.63
C ASP A 507 45.77 45.36 25.41
N THR A 508 46.74 44.75 24.74
CA THR A 508 47.81 45.49 24.04
C THR A 508 47.41 45.59 22.58
N GLY A 509 46.94 46.77 22.18
CA GLY A 509 46.60 47.09 20.80
C GLY A 509 47.79 46.82 19.86
N ALA A 510 47.62 45.83 18.98
CA ALA A 510 48.48 45.58 17.84
C ALA A 510 47.61 45.40 16.59
N THR A 511 48.04 46.06 15.52
CA THR A 511 47.38 46.18 14.22
C THR A 511 47.19 44.83 13.50
N PRO A 512 46.09 44.61 12.75
CA PRO A 512 45.89 43.37 12.02
C PRO A 512 46.81 43.30 10.78
N ILE A 513 47.44 42.13 10.60
CA ILE A 513 48.19 41.75 9.40
C ILE A 513 47.18 41.45 8.28
N ILE A 514 47.34 42.11 7.13
CA ILE A 514 46.55 41.87 5.93
C ILE A 514 47.11 40.65 5.20
N LEU A 515 46.31 39.58 5.06
CA LEU A 515 46.58 38.46 4.16
C LEU A 515 45.75 38.62 2.87
N THR A 516 46.39 38.33 1.74
CA THR A 516 45.82 38.37 0.38
C THR A 516 44.85 37.21 0.10
N PRO A 517 43.94 37.32 -0.89
CA PRO A 517 42.70 36.51 -0.98
C PRO A 517 42.82 35.01 -1.33
N ASP A 518 44.01 34.45 -1.57
CA ASP A 518 44.17 33.11 -2.18
C ASP A 518 44.79 32.04 -1.26
N GLN A 519 44.68 32.17 0.07
CA GLN A 519 45.09 31.11 1.00
C GLN A 519 43.94 30.72 1.93
N ASP A 520 43.43 29.50 1.77
CA ASP A 520 42.54 28.86 2.75
C ASP A 520 43.32 28.59 4.06
N PRO A 521 42.78 28.94 5.23
CA PRO A 521 43.44 28.66 6.51
C PRO A 521 43.38 27.16 6.84
N PRO A 522 44.38 26.61 7.55
CA PRO A 522 44.33 25.22 8.01
C PRO A 522 43.27 25.03 9.09
N ASP A 523 42.59 23.88 9.07
CA ASP A 523 41.63 23.44 10.09
C ASP A 523 42.33 23.25 11.44
N ASP A 524 42.25 24.24 12.33
CA ASP A 524 42.59 24.08 13.75
C ASP A 524 41.34 24.30 14.61
N ASP A 525 40.92 23.21 15.26
CA ASP A 525 39.85 23.11 16.25
C ASP A 525 40.17 23.94 17.52
N LEU A 526 39.87 25.24 17.53
CA LEU A 526 39.83 26.05 18.76
C LEU A 526 38.68 27.07 18.67
N GLU A 527 37.53 26.74 19.27
CA GLU A 527 36.42 27.68 19.51
C GLU A 527 36.85 28.79 20.49
N PRO A 528 36.68 30.09 20.17
CA PRO A 528 36.55 31.13 21.19
C PRO A 528 35.10 31.20 21.70
N PRO A 529 34.85 31.60 22.96
CA PRO A 529 33.52 31.56 23.55
C PRO A 529 32.63 32.62 22.91
N THR A 530 31.52 32.18 22.30
CA THR A 530 30.53 33.05 21.69
C THR A 530 29.66 33.72 22.77
N THR A 531 30.03 34.93 23.16
CA THR A 531 29.07 35.91 23.67
C THR A 531 28.61 36.77 22.50
N ASN A 532 27.44 36.44 21.94
CA ASN A 532 26.38 37.38 21.53
C ASN A 532 25.38 36.70 20.58
N ASN A 533 24.19 36.47 21.12
CA ASN A 533 22.96 36.29 20.34
C ASN A 533 22.76 37.48 19.39
N ARG A 534 22.87 37.24 18.07
CA ARG A 534 22.06 37.90 17.01
C ARG A 534 22.37 37.33 15.62
N THR A 535 21.36 36.71 15.01
CA THR A 535 21.09 36.71 13.55
C THR A 535 22.19 36.25 12.57
N ALA A 536 22.83 35.10 12.78
CA ALA A 536 23.55 34.43 11.70
C ALA A 536 22.63 33.49 10.90
N ALA A 537 22.55 33.71 9.58
CA ALA A 537 21.93 32.77 8.65
C ALA A 537 22.66 31.41 8.72
N PRO A 538 21.96 30.26 8.56
CA PRO A 538 22.60 28.95 8.62
C PRO A 538 23.72 28.85 7.57
N THR A 539 24.86 28.26 7.95
CA THR A 539 25.97 28.05 7.01
C THR A 539 25.57 27.02 5.94
N PRO A 540 26.13 27.07 4.72
CA PRO A 540 25.79 26.14 3.64
C PRO A 540 25.97 24.65 4.02
N ALA A 541 26.92 24.37 4.91
CA ALA A 541 27.16 23.04 5.47
C ALA A 541 26.01 22.56 6.40
N GLN A 542 25.47 23.46 7.24
CA GLN A 542 24.31 23.16 8.08
C GLN A 542 23.06 22.86 7.24
N LEU A 543 22.82 23.65 6.19
CA LEU A 543 21.70 23.42 5.27
C LEU A 543 21.81 22.07 4.53
N ARG A 544 23.02 21.70 4.06
CA ARG A 544 23.25 20.39 3.41
C ARG A 544 23.05 19.22 4.36
N THR A 545 23.46 19.35 5.61
CA THR A 545 23.32 18.31 6.64
C THR A 545 21.85 18.13 7.04
N ASP A 546 21.11 19.24 7.21
CA ASP A 546 19.67 19.20 7.51
C ASP A 546 18.86 18.59 6.36
N VAL A 547 19.20 18.94 5.11
CA VAL A 547 18.59 18.34 3.92
C VAL A 547 18.84 16.84 3.87
N GLY A 548 20.09 16.39 4.04
CA GLY A 548 20.42 14.97 4.07
C GLY A 548 19.68 14.20 5.17
N SER A 549 19.50 14.82 6.34
CA SER A 549 18.75 14.22 7.45
C SER A 549 17.26 14.04 7.14
N MET A 550 16.66 14.98 6.40
CA MET A 550 15.26 14.92 6.00
C MET A 550 15.01 13.80 4.99
N TYR A 551 15.90 13.67 4.00
CA TYR A 551 15.90 12.55 3.05
C TYR A 551 15.98 11.20 3.78
N ALA A 552 16.93 11.07 4.71
CA ALA A 552 17.11 9.83 5.47
C ALA A 552 15.86 9.47 6.28
N ARG A 553 15.26 10.43 6.99
CA ARG A 553 14.03 10.20 7.78
C ARG A 553 12.85 9.82 6.91
N PHE A 554 12.66 10.49 5.78
CA PHE A 554 11.55 10.22 4.87
C PHE A 554 11.65 8.80 4.30
N TYR A 555 12.81 8.42 3.76
CA TYR A 555 12.98 7.09 3.17
C TYR A 555 13.04 5.98 4.22
N LEU A 556 13.56 6.24 5.43
CA LEU A 556 13.50 5.29 6.53
C LEU A 556 12.05 5.04 6.97
N ALA A 557 11.23 6.09 7.04
CA ALA A 557 9.80 5.94 7.32
C ALA A 557 9.07 5.19 6.19
N PHE A 558 9.35 5.54 4.93
CA PHE A 558 8.80 4.84 3.77
C PHE A 558 9.14 3.35 3.78
N PHE A 559 10.43 3.02 3.95
CA PHE A 559 10.93 1.65 3.97
C PHE A 559 10.40 0.86 5.17
N GLY A 560 10.37 1.50 6.35
CA GLY A 560 9.77 0.91 7.54
C GLY A 560 8.29 0.58 7.34
N MET A 561 7.50 1.50 6.77
CA MET A 561 6.10 1.25 6.46
C MET A 561 5.92 0.18 5.38
N PHE A 562 6.79 0.15 4.37
CA PHE A 562 6.78 -0.86 3.32
C PHE A 562 7.04 -2.26 3.88
N ILE A 563 8.07 -2.41 4.72
CA ILE A 563 8.35 -3.67 5.44
C ILE A 563 7.14 -4.04 6.29
N MET A 564 6.67 -3.15 7.16
CA MET A 564 5.51 -3.45 8.02
C MET A 564 4.27 -3.86 7.22
N SER A 565 4.08 -3.27 6.03
CA SER A 565 2.99 -3.63 5.13
C SER A 565 3.18 -5.00 4.47
N ILE A 566 4.41 -5.37 4.08
CA ILE A 566 4.73 -6.73 3.61
C ILE A 566 4.48 -7.75 4.73
N TRP A 567 4.95 -7.46 5.94
CA TRP A 567 4.75 -8.33 7.10
C TRP A 567 3.25 -8.49 7.44
N ALA A 568 2.42 -7.48 7.14
CA ALA A 568 0.97 -7.57 7.32
C ALA A 568 0.29 -8.65 6.45
N PHE A 569 0.90 -9.06 5.33
CA PHE A 569 0.41 -10.19 4.52
C PHE A 569 0.61 -11.55 5.20
N LEU A 570 1.54 -11.64 6.17
CA LEU A 570 1.76 -12.85 6.96
C LEU A 570 0.77 -12.98 8.13
N LEU A 571 0.06 -11.90 8.48
CA LEU A 571 -0.92 -11.93 9.57
C LEU A 571 -2.23 -12.61 9.11
N PRO A 572 -3.01 -13.17 10.06
CA PRO A 572 -4.36 -13.65 9.79
C PRO A 572 -5.19 -12.60 9.04
N ARG A 573 -6.05 -13.04 8.11
CA ARG A 573 -6.76 -12.20 7.14
C ARG A 573 -7.47 -10.99 7.78
N ARG A 574 -8.08 -11.16 8.94
CA ARG A 574 -8.75 -10.06 9.66
C ARG A 574 -7.77 -9.01 10.17
N LEU A 575 -6.64 -9.43 10.73
CA LEU A 575 -5.62 -8.52 11.24
C LEU A 575 -4.95 -7.77 10.08
N GLY A 576 -4.65 -8.48 8.98
CA GLY A 576 -4.20 -7.85 7.73
C GLY A 576 -5.21 -6.84 7.20
N ALA A 577 -6.50 -7.17 7.18
CA ALA A 577 -7.56 -6.25 6.78
C ALA A 577 -7.71 -5.04 7.71
N ILE A 578 -7.58 -5.22 9.03
CA ILE A 578 -7.58 -4.12 10.02
C ILE A 578 -6.38 -3.21 9.76
N TYR A 579 -5.19 -3.78 9.59
CA TYR A 579 -3.99 -3.03 9.25
C TYR A 579 -4.17 -2.22 7.97
N ALA A 580 -4.65 -2.84 6.89
CA ALA A 580 -4.89 -2.18 5.61
C ALA A 580 -5.91 -1.03 5.73
N ARG A 581 -6.99 -1.23 6.50
CA ARG A 581 -7.99 -0.18 6.77
C ARG A 581 -7.41 0.98 7.58
N ILE A 582 -6.61 0.70 8.60
CA ILE A 582 -5.94 1.73 9.41
C ILE A 582 -4.94 2.51 8.54
N LEU A 583 -4.09 1.82 7.78
CA LEU A 583 -3.09 2.44 6.91
C LEU A 583 -3.76 3.31 5.83
N SER A 584 -4.84 2.82 5.22
CA SER A 584 -5.64 3.57 4.25
C SER A 584 -6.31 4.79 4.89
N GLY A 585 -6.85 4.65 6.11
CA GLY A 585 -7.43 5.76 6.87
C GLY A 585 -6.39 6.83 7.21
N VAL A 586 -5.18 6.43 7.62
CA VAL A 586 -4.05 7.34 7.86
C VAL A 586 -3.67 8.05 6.57
N TYR A 587 -3.48 7.33 5.47
CA TYR A 587 -3.16 7.93 4.17
C TYR A 587 -4.21 8.95 3.74
N LEU A 588 -5.50 8.58 3.77
CA LEU A 588 -6.62 9.45 3.39
C LEU A 588 -6.89 10.61 4.37
N SER A 589 -6.14 10.71 5.46
CA SER A 589 -6.20 11.83 6.43
C SER A 589 -5.24 12.97 6.09
N PHE A 590 -4.81 13.08 4.82
CA PHE A 590 -3.78 14.02 4.38
C PHE A 590 -4.15 15.51 4.54
N TRP A 591 -5.43 15.85 4.69
CA TRP A 591 -5.85 17.23 4.97
C TRP A 591 -5.84 17.59 6.45
N VAL A 592 -5.87 16.61 7.36
CA VAL A 592 -5.87 16.85 8.82
C VAL A 592 -4.70 17.73 9.28
N PRO A 593 -3.44 17.51 8.84
CA PRO A 593 -2.33 18.37 9.23
C PRO A 593 -2.45 19.81 8.72
N GLN A 594 -3.14 20.05 7.61
CA GLN A 594 -3.41 21.40 7.10
C GLN A 594 -4.50 22.09 7.92
N ILE A 595 -5.58 21.37 8.25
CA ILE A 595 -6.65 21.87 9.13
C ILE A 595 -6.06 22.33 10.46
N TYR A 596 -5.20 21.50 11.06
CA TYR A 596 -4.49 21.82 12.29
C TYR A 596 -3.60 23.07 12.15
N ARG A 597 -2.79 23.15 11.08
CA ARG A 597 -1.92 24.32 10.84
C ARG A 597 -2.74 25.61 10.67
N ASN A 598 -3.85 25.55 9.96
CA ASN A 598 -4.76 26.70 9.78
C ASN A 598 -5.28 27.21 11.14
N VAL A 599 -5.69 26.31 12.05
CA VAL A 599 -6.12 26.67 13.41
C VAL A 599 -5.00 27.37 14.18
N MET A 600 -3.81 26.73 14.23
CA MET A 600 -2.70 27.19 15.05
C MET A 600 -2.18 28.56 14.58
N ARG A 601 -1.98 28.72 13.27
CA ARG A 601 -1.46 29.97 12.68
C ARG A 601 -2.53 31.02 12.37
N ASN A 602 -3.81 30.71 12.55
CA ASN A 602 -4.92 31.57 12.13
C ASN A 602 -4.86 31.97 10.63
N CYS A 603 -4.36 31.09 9.77
CA CYS A 603 -4.20 31.36 8.34
C CYS A 603 -5.42 30.91 7.53
N ARG A 604 -5.90 31.76 6.60
CA ARG A 604 -6.89 31.39 5.55
C ARG A 604 -6.20 31.01 4.23
N LYS A 605 -6.92 30.56 3.20
CA LYS A 605 -6.40 30.44 1.80
C LYS A 605 -4.97 29.87 1.66
N ALA A 606 -4.66 28.77 2.34
CA ALA A 606 -3.31 28.16 2.26
C ALA A 606 -3.11 27.32 0.98
N LEU A 607 -4.19 26.75 0.45
CA LEU A 607 -4.19 25.84 -0.69
C LEU A 607 -5.22 26.28 -1.73
N ARG A 608 -4.96 25.99 -3.00
CA ARG A 608 -5.94 26.19 -4.07
C ARG A 608 -7.10 25.21 -3.96
N TRP A 609 -8.31 25.66 -4.24
CA TRP A 609 -9.48 24.77 -4.31
C TRP A 609 -9.37 23.72 -5.42
N ASP A 610 -8.80 24.07 -6.58
CA ASP A 610 -8.50 23.11 -7.64
C ASP A 610 -7.56 22.00 -7.16
N PHE A 611 -6.60 22.34 -6.29
CA PHE A 611 -5.67 21.38 -5.70
C PHE A 611 -6.38 20.53 -4.66
N VAL A 612 -7.15 21.12 -3.75
CA VAL A 612 -7.86 20.37 -2.69
C VAL A 612 -8.85 19.36 -3.29
N VAL A 613 -9.72 19.80 -4.20
CA VAL A 613 -10.73 18.94 -4.82
C VAL A 613 -10.06 17.93 -5.75
N GLY A 614 -9.15 18.37 -6.62
CA GLY A 614 -8.50 17.49 -7.58
C GLY A 614 -7.64 16.40 -6.91
N GLN A 615 -6.85 16.74 -5.90
CA GLN A 615 -6.05 15.75 -5.17
C GLN A 615 -6.92 14.78 -4.36
N SER A 616 -8.06 15.22 -3.85
CA SER A 616 -9.02 14.36 -3.16
C SER A 616 -9.64 13.32 -4.09
N ILE A 617 -10.09 13.74 -5.28
CA ILE A 617 -10.68 12.84 -6.29
C ILE A 617 -9.62 11.85 -6.80
N LEU A 618 -8.44 12.34 -7.19
CA LEU A 618 -7.40 11.51 -7.77
C LEU A 618 -6.83 10.48 -6.78
N ARG A 619 -6.72 10.79 -5.49
CA ARG A 619 -6.24 9.83 -4.47
C ARG A 619 -7.30 8.84 -4.01
N LEU A 620 -8.58 9.16 -4.15
CA LEU A 620 -9.67 8.22 -3.88
C LEU A 620 -9.83 7.16 -4.97
N PHE A 621 -9.36 7.43 -6.20
CA PHE A 621 -9.55 6.54 -7.35
C PHE A 621 -9.13 5.08 -7.09
N PRO A 622 -7.91 4.75 -6.59
CA PRO A 622 -7.52 3.37 -6.37
C PRO A 622 -8.43 2.64 -5.37
N PHE A 623 -8.83 3.31 -4.28
CA PHE A 623 -9.70 2.71 -3.25
C PHE A 623 -11.10 2.46 -3.79
N ILE A 624 -11.68 3.43 -4.51
CA ILE A 624 -13.00 3.25 -5.12
C ILE A 624 -12.95 2.10 -6.11
N TYR A 625 -11.95 2.06 -6.99
CA TYR A 625 -11.81 0.99 -7.98
C TYR A 625 -11.73 -0.40 -7.32
N PHE A 626 -10.77 -0.61 -6.41
CA PHE A 626 -10.57 -1.93 -5.80
C PHE A 626 -11.71 -2.36 -4.87
N LEU A 627 -12.39 -1.42 -4.18
CA LEU A 627 -13.47 -1.76 -3.24
C LEU A 627 -14.86 -1.85 -3.87
N THR A 628 -15.09 -1.24 -5.04
CA THR A 628 -16.43 -1.21 -5.68
C THR A 628 -16.52 -1.98 -6.99
N ALA A 629 -15.43 -2.11 -7.75
CA ALA A 629 -15.47 -2.83 -9.02
C ALA A 629 -15.60 -4.35 -8.78
N ARG A 630 -16.67 -4.95 -9.32
CA ARG A 630 -16.83 -6.40 -9.40
C ARG A 630 -15.86 -6.94 -10.45
N GLY A 631 -15.09 -7.98 -10.12
CA GLY A 631 -14.05 -8.48 -11.03
C GLY A 631 -12.89 -7.51 -11.24
N ASN A 632 -12.47 -6.79 -10.20
CA ASN A 632 -11.25 -5.99 -10.27
C ASN A 632 -10.02 -6.88 -10.57
N VAL A 633 -8.96 -6.26 -11.08
CA VAL A 633 -7.73 -6.97 -11.47
C VAL A 633 -7.14 -7.81 -10.33
N LEU A 634 -7.23 -7.36 -9.07
CA LEU A 634 -6.71 -8.09 -7.90
C LEU A 634 -7.70 -9.11 -7.32
N PHE A 635 -8.85 -9.29 -7.95
CA PHE A 635 -9.97 -10.10 -7.45
C PHE A 635 -10.33 -9.83 -5.98
N ILE A 636 -10.18 -8.60 -5.48
CA ILE A 636 -10.57 -8.21 -4.12
C ILE A 636 -12.09 -8.30 -3.98
N ARG A 637 -12.59 -8.84 -2.85
CA ARG A 637 -14.04 -8.84 -2.54
C ARG A 637 -14.56 -7.41 -2.44
N PRO A 638 -15.62 -7.02 -3.18
CA PRO A 638 -16.18 -5.68 -3.09
C PRO A 638 -16.71 -5.37 -1.69
N ASP A 639 -16.26 -4.26 -1.10
CA ASP A 639 -16.70 -3.74 0.19
C ASP A 639 -17.15 -2.28 0.03
N TRP A 640 -18.39 -2.13 -0.40
CA TRP A 640 -19.03 -0.83 -0.62
C TRP A 640 -19.08 0.01 0.66
N THR A 641 -19.21 -0.63 1.83
CA THR A 641 -19.32 0.09 3.10
C THR A 641 -18.03 0.82 3.43
N THR A 642 -16.89 0.13 3.34
CA THR A 642 -15.57 0.74 3.54
C THR A 642 -15.30 1.83 2.50
N ALA A 643 -15.69 1.62 1.24
CA ALA A 643 -15.53 2.62 0.19
C ALA A 643 -16.30 3.93 0.49
N PHE A 644 -17.58 3.84 0.88
CA PHE A 644 -18.37 5.03 1.24
C PHE A 644 -17.85 5.74 2.49
N VAL A 645 -17.36 4.99 3.49
CA VAL A 645 -16.74 5.58 4.68
C VAL A 645 -15.48 6.36 4.31
N MET A 646 -14.62 5.81 3.45
CA MET A 646 -13.40 6.48 2.97
C MET A 646 -13.72 7.75 2.17
N VAL A 647 -14.68 7.68 1.25
CA VAL A 647 -15.14 8.84 0.48
C VAL A 647 -15.71 9.91 1.41
N GLY A 648 -16.60 9.52 2.32
CA GLY A 648 -17.18 10.43 3.31
C GLY A 648 -16.11 11.10 4.18
N TRP A 649 -15.11 10.35 4.63
CA TRP A 649 -14.01 10.86 5.46
C TRP A 649 -13.19 11.94 4.76
N VAL A 650 -12.81 11.73 3.50
CA VAL A 650 -12.04 12.73 2.73
C VAL A 650 -12.88 13.99 2.50
N TRP A 651 -14.17 13.84 2.17
CA TRP A 651 -15.04 15.00 1.97
C TRP A 651 -15.30 15.77 3.25
N ILE A 652 -15.47 15.11 4.41
CA ILE A 652 -15.57 15.78 5.71
C ILE A 652 -14.35 16.69 5.93
N GLN A 653 -13.13 16.21 5.66
CA GLN A 653 -11.92 17.04 5.78
C GLN A 653 -11.95 18.23 4.81
N ALA A 654 -12.37 18.01 3.55
CA ALA A 654 -12.49 19.08 2.55
C ALA A 654 -13.53 20.15 2.95
N TRP A 655 -14.68 19.73 3.49
CA TRP A 655 -15.71 20.63 4.03
C TRP A 655 -15.20 21.41 5.24
N ILE A 656 -14.41 20.79 6.13
CA ILE A 656 -13.77 21.50 7.25
C ILE A 656 -12.81 22.56 6.70
N LEU A 657 -11.96 22.25 5.72
CA LEU A 657 -11.10 23.26 5.08
C LEU A 657 -11.93 24.40 4.44
N ALA A 658 -13.09 24.08 3.86
CA ALA A 658 -13.97 25.09 3.25
C ALA A 658 -14.56 26.02 4.30
N SER A 659 -15.03 25.44 5.40
CA SER A 659 -15.55 26.20 6.53
C SER A 659 -14.48 27.08 7.19
N GLN A 660 -13.21 26.64 7.26
CA GLN A 660 -12.10 27.45 7.74
C GLN A 660 -11.81 28.67 6.85
N ASP A 661 -12.02 28.57 5.53
CA ASP A 661 -11.80 29.68 4.60
C ASP A 661 -12.90 30.75 4.72
N VAL A 662 -14.16 30.32 4.85
CA VAL A 662 -15.35 31.20 4.92
C VAL A 662 -15.54 31.79 6.32
N LEU A 663 -15.68 30.94 7.35
CA LEU A 663 -16.01 31.33 8.72
C LEU A 663 -14.76 31.75 9.52
N GLY A 664 -13.58 31.37 9.03
CA GLY A 664 -12.29 31.64 9.66
C GLY A 664 -11.72 30.42 10.38
N PRO A 665 -10.38 30.30 10.54
CA PRO A 665 -9.76 29.04 10.91
C PRO A 665 -10.10 28.51 12.31
N ARG A 666 -10.56 29.40 13.21
CA ARG A 666 -10.82 29.12 14.63
C ARG A 666 -12.32 29.08 14.98
N PHE A 667 -13.23 29.05 14.00
CA PHE A 667 -14.68 29.17 14.26
C PHE A 667 -15.23 28.05 15.16
N PHE A 668 -14.66 26.84 15.07
CA PHE A 668 -15.07 25.66 15.84
C PHE A 668 -14.18 25.39 17.06
N VAL A 669 -13.22 26.26 17.37
CA VAL A 669 -12.23 26.04 18.43
C VAL A 669 -12.60 26.86 19.66
N PRO A 670 -12.75 26.24 20.85
CA PRO A 670 -13.01 26.96 22.08
C PRO A 670 -11.91 27.98 22.42
N ARG A 671 -12.30 29.09 23.07
CA ARG A 671 -11.35 30.11 23.53
C ARG A 671 -10.34 29.46 24.50
N GLY A 672 -9.04 29.63 24.22
CA GLY A 672 -7.94 29.11 25.03
C GLY A 672 -7.25 27.85 24.48
N TRP A 673 -7.81 27.15 23.48
CA TRP A 673 -7.20 25.94 22.88
C TRP A 673 -6.19 26.23 21.77
N ALA A 674 -6.19 27.45 21.24
CA ALA A 674 -5.24 27.91 20.24
C ALA A 674 -4.50 29.15 20.76
N PRO A 675 -3.20 29.33 20.42
CA PRO A 675 -2.44 30.49 20.86
C PRO A 675 -3.11 31.79 20.41
N PRO A 676 -3.15 32.85 21.24
CA PRO A 676 -3.79 34.11 20.88
C PRO A 676 -3.20 34.64 19.57
N ALA A 677 -4.06 35.04 18.64
CA ALA A 677 -3.60 35.67 17.41
C ALA A 677 -3.03 37.05 17.77
N TYR A 678 -1.86 37.39 17.23
CA TYR A 678 -1.24 38.68 17.51
C TYR A 678 -2.10 39.80 16.94
N ASP A 679 -2.51 40.74 17.79
CA ASP A 679 -3.31 41.89 17.38
C ASP A 679 -2.40 42.96 16.76
N TYR A 680 -2.35 42.96 15.42
CA TYR A 680 -1.59 43.94 14.64
C TYR A 680 -2.08 45.37 14.80
N HIS A 681 -3.27 45.57 15.37
CA HIS A 681 -3.88 46.87 15.51
C HIS A 681 -4.02 47.22 16.99
N PRO A 682 -2.97 47.28 17.83
CA PRO A 682 -3.15 47.56 19.26
C PRO A 682 -3.72 48.98 19.48
N ILE A 683 -4.50 49.15 20.54
CA ILE A 683 -5.01 50.47 20.95
C ILE A 683 -3.84 51.23 21.57
N LEU A 684 -3.46 52.35 20.96
CA LEU A 684 -2.35 53.18 21.45
C LEU A 684 -2.87 54.21 22.47
N ARG A 685 -2.23 54.28 23.64
CA ARG A 685 -2.53 55.27 24.70
C ARG A 685 -1.29 56.06 25.10
N ASP A 686 -1.53 57.30 25.49
CA ASP A 686 -0.53 58.21 26.05
C ASP A 686 -0.53 58.08 27.57
N THR A 687 0.33 57.21 28.10
CA THR A 687 0.52 57.00 29.54
C THR A 687 2.00 57.15 29.87
N HIS A 688 2.35 58.21 30.60
CA HIS A 688 3.66 58.38 31.23
C HIS A 688 3.66 57.68 32.60
N GLY A 689 3.95 56.38 32.63
CA GLY A 689 4.07 55.60 33.88
C GLY A 689 4.71 54.23 33.62
N PRO A 690 5.41 53.63 34.61
CA PRO A 690 6.17 52.40 34.41
C PRO A 690 5.28 51.20 34.13
N ASP A 691 5.83 50.32 33.30
CA ASP A 691 5.26 49.16 32.63
C ASP A 691 4.69 48.03 33.54
N GLU A 692 3.58 48.26 34.26
CA GLU A 692 2.92 47.19 35.05
C GLU A 692 1.63 46.60 34.44
N ASP A 693 0.98 47.24 33.46
CA ASP A 693 -0.29 46.77 32.88
C ASP A 693 -0.15 46.04 31.51
N LEU A 694 0.98 45.35 31.28
CA LEU A 694 1.30 44.69 30.01
C LEU A 694 0.57 43.36 29.73
N GLU A 695 -0.26 42.87 30.66
CA GLU A 695 -0.96 41.58 30.51
C GLU A 695 -2.38 41.68 29.93
N THR A 696 -2.94 42.89 29.82
CA THR A 696 -4.21 43.10 29.08
C THR A 696 -3.95 43.27 27.59
N GLY A 697 -3.92 42.14 26.87
CA GLY A 697 -3.60 42.02 25.44
C GLY A 697 -4.47 42.83 24.47
N GLY A 698 -4.23 44.14 24.39
CA GLY A 698 -4.89 45.04 23.44
C GLY A 698 -4.52 46.52 23.55
N VAL A 699 -3.72 46.93 24.55
CA VAL A 699 -3.31 48.33 24.75
C VAL A 699 -1.78 48.42 24.78
N LEU A 700 -1.19 49.26 23.94
CA LEU A 700 0.25 49.57 23.96
C LEU A 700 0.46 51.05 24.27
N SER A 701 1.47 51.38 25.07
CA SER A 701 1.88 52.76 25.31
C SER A 701 2.65 53.30 24.11
N ILE A 702 2.41 54.56 23.75
CA ILE A 702 3.10 55.23 22.62
C ILE A 702 4.62 55.24 22.84
N ALA A 703 5.07 55.43 24.09
CA ALA A 703 6.48 55.39 24.48
C ALA A 703 7.17 54.02 24.29
N SER A 704 6.41 52.92 24.14
CA SER A 704 6.96 51.58 23.90
C SER A 704 7.27 51.30 22.42
N LEU A 705 6.81 52.16 21.50
CA LEU A 705 7.02 52.02 20.06
C LEU A 705 8.47 52.38 19.70
N ARG A 706 9.09 51.57 18.84
CA ARG A 706 10.42 51.83 18.26
C ARG A 706 10.26 52.58 16.94
N ALA A 707 9.84 53.85 17.00
CA ALA A 707 9.69 54.69 15.83
C ALA A 707 10.25 56.08 16.11
N ASP A 708 10.79 56.74 15.09
CA ASP A 708 11.22 58.13 15.20
C ASP A 708 9.97 59.01 15.30
N GLU A 709 9.67 59.48 16.52
CA GLU A 709 8.58 60.41 16.80
C GLU A 709 8.96 61.80 16.27
N ARG A 710 8.13 62.36 15.38
CA ARG A 710 8.26 63.78 15.01
C ARG A 710 7.27 64.58 15.86
N ASP A 711 7.80 65.60 16.55
CA ASP A 711 7.07 66.41 17.54
C ASP A 711 5.71 66.95 17.06
N LEU A 712 4.78 66.99 18.03
CA LEU A 712 3.42 67.51 17.98
C LEU A 712 3.26 68.77 17.09
N VAL A 713 2.52 68.65 15.99
CA VAL A 713 2.03 69.83 15.27
C VAL A 713 0.88 70.43 16.09
N THR A 714 1.20 71.35 17.00
CA THR A 714 0.21 72.32 17.48
C THR A 714 0.05 73.37 16.38
N ASP A 715 -1.08 73.32 15.66
CA ASP A 715 -1.49 74.41 14.77
C ASP A 715 -1.45 75.72 15.56
N THR A 716 -0.48 76.56 15.24
CA THR A 716 -0.37 77.92 15.76
C THR A 716 -0.57 78.89 14.60
N LYS A 717 -1.84 79.26 14.35
CA LYS A 717 -2.26 80.66 14.10
C LYS A 717 -3.77 80.86 13.91
N ASP A 718 -4.29 81.71 14.80
CA ASP A 718 -5.30 82.77 14.67
C ASP A 718 -6.75 82.52 14.18
N ASP A 719 -7.66 82.97 15.06
CA ASP A 719 -9.04 83.45 14.90
C ASP A 719 -10.10 82.54 14.24
N ASP A 720 -10.94 81.88 15.05
CA ASP A 720 -12.22 82.44 15.52
C ASP A 720 -13.03 81.38 16.33
N LYS A 721 -13.97 81.84 17.16
CA LYS A 721 -14.78 81.05 18.11
C LYS A 721 -15.41 79.76 17.53
N HIS A 722 -14.89 78.59 17.94
CA HIS A 722 -15.64 77.40 18.43
C HIS A 722 -14.64 76.25 18.68
N LYS A 723 -14.02 76.19 19.87
CA LYS A 723 -12.96 75.20 20.14
C LYS A 723 -13.53 73.82 20.48
N SER A 724 -13.56 72.95 19.46
CA SER A 724 -13.65 71.51 19.60
C SER A 724 -12.49 70.99 20.47
N LYS A 725 -12.80 70.04 21.36
CA LYS A 725 -11.86 69.28 22.20
C LYS A 725 -10.57 68.94 21.42
N ASP A 726 -9.43 69.50 21.83
CA ASP A 726 -8.11 69.31 21.21
C ASP A 726 -7.82 67.81 21.06
N ARG A 727 -7.84 67.31 19.82
CA ARG A 727 -7.43 65.94 19.49
C ARG A 727 -5.92 65.95 19.28
N LYS A 728 -5.16 65.55 20.30
CA LYS A 728 -3.72 65.29 20.14
C LYS A 728 -3.53 64.20 19.08
N LYS A 729 -2.80 64.51 18.02
CA LYS A 729 -2.37 63.56 16.98
C LYS A 729 -0.86 63.39 17.08
N VAL A 730 -0.39 62.15 17.06
CA VAL A 730 1.04 61.84 16.97
C VAL A 730 1.31 61.33 15.56
N VAL A 731 2.42 61.78 14.98
CA VAL A 731 2.79 61.47 13.60
C VAL A 731 4.05 60.60 13.62
N PHE A 732 4.00 59.46 12.92
CA PHE A 732 5.12 58.53 12.78
C PHE A 732 5.50 58.34 11.32
N ASP A 733 6.74 57.97 11.06
CA ASP A 733 7.21 57.71 9.70
C ASP A 733 7.07 56.24 9.32
N CYS A 734 6.40 55.97 8.20
CA CYS A 734 6.40 54.62 7.64
C CYS A 734 7.70 54.36 6.87
N ALA A 735 8.57 53.48 7.38
CA ALA A 735 9.83 53.13 6.71
C ALA A 735 9.65 52.38 5.36
N ILE A 736 8.43 52.01 4.96
CA ILE A 736 8.16 51.34 3.67
C ILE A 736 7.88 52.35 2.57
N CYS A 737 6.98 53.32 2.80
CA CYS A 737 6.57 54.30 1.80
C CYS A 737 7.15 55.71 2.05
N MET A 738 7.84 55.91 3.18
CA MET A 738 8.40 57.20 3.62
C MET A 738 7.35 58.31 3.77
N GLN A 739 6.10 57.93 4.03
CA GLN A 739 5.00 58.87 4.30
C GLN A 739 4.59 58.80 5.77
N ASP A 740 4.02 59.91 6.23
CA ASP A 740 3.60 60.12 7.61
C ASP A 740 2.34 59.28 7.93
N ILE A 741 2.29 58.73 9.16
CA ILE A 741 1.20 57.95 9.75
C ILE A 741 0.59 58.81 10.86
N GLU A 742 -0.61 59.33 10.63
CA GLU A 742 -1.34 60.06 11.67
C GLU A 742 -2.09 59.10 12.61
N ILE A 743 -1.80 59.18 13.91
CA ILE A 743 -2.46 58.38 14.93
C ILE A 743 -3.22 59.30 15.89
N PRO A 744 -4.55 59.16 16.01
CA PRO A 744 -5.31 59.90 17.00
C PRO A 744 -5.05 59.32 18.40
N VAL A 745 -4.52 60.13 19.30
CA VAL A 745 -4.20 59.71 20.67
C VAL A 745 -5.44 59.80 21.55
N LEU A 746 -5.78 58.69 22.22
CA LEU A 746 -6.83 58.67 23.23
C LEU A 746 -6.23 59.12 24.58
N SER A 747 -6.68 60.27 25.09
CA SER A 747 -6.36 60.71 26.45
C SER A 747 -7.00 59.77 27.48
N ALA A 748 -6.33 59.58 28.63
CA ALA A 748 -6.80 58.72 29.73
C ALA A 748 -8.26 59.03 30.12
N PRO A 749 -9.05 58.01 30.55
CA PRO A 749 -10.44 58.23 30.93
C PRO A 749 -10.49 59.17 32.14
N THR A 750 -10.96 60.39 31.93
CA THR A 750 -11.42 61.25 33.03
C THR A 750 -12.78 60.74 33.48
N SER A 751 -13.00 60.71 34.80
CA SER A 751 -14.15 60.12 35.48
C SER A 751 -15.50 60.82 35.24
N ALA A 752 -15.67 61.53 34.11
CA ALA A 752 -16.91 62.19 33.75
C ALA A 752 -17.13 62.22 32.23
N GLY A 753 -18.22 61.59 31.77
CA GLY A 753 -18.85 61.85 30.47
C GLY A 753 -18.82 60.67 29.50
N GLY A 754 -20.01 60.13 29.20
CA GLY A 754 -20.22 58.97 28.34
C GLY A 754 -19.66 59.13 26.94
N SER A 755 -18.97 58.09 26.46
CA SER A 755 -18.53 57.96 25.08
C SER A 755 -19.75 57.81 24.16
N SER A 756 -19.87 58.72 23.17
CA SER A 756 -20.89 58.56 22.13
C SER A 756 -20.56 57.35 21.25
N VAL A 757 -21.58 56.63 20.78
CA VAL A 757 -21.43 55.46 19.89
C VAL A 757 -20.71 55.83 18.59
N ALA A 758 -20.85 57.09 18.14
CA ALA A 758 -20.17 57.64 16.97
C ALA A 758 -18.65 57.83 17.19
N GLU A 759 -18.23 58.21 18.40
CA GLU A 759 -16.82 58.37 18.76
C GLU A 759 -16.12 57.01 18.92
N GLY A 760 -16.82 56.00 19.41
CA GLY A 760 -16.35 54.61 19.39
C GLY A 760 -16.15 54.07 17.97
N ALA A 761 -17.06 54.37 17.04
CA ALA A 761 -16.97 53.95 15.64
C ALA A 761 -15.81 54.63 14.88
N SER A 762 -15.59 55.94 15.08
CA SER A 762 -14.45 56.64 14.47
C SER A 762 -13.11 56.12 14.97
N ASN A 763 -13.02 55.76 16.27
CA ASN A 763 -11.81 55.20 16.87
C ASN A 763 -11.51 53.78 16.40
N ILE A 764 -12.54 52.97 16.11
CA ILE A 764 -12.39 51.63 15.51
C ILE A 764 -11.92 51.73 14.04
N LEU A 765 -12.35 52.76 13.31
CA LEU A 765 -11.95 52.98 11.91
C LEU A 765 -10.52 53.51 11.79
N SER A 766 -10.09 54.43 12.67
CA SER A 766 -8.71 54.91 12.71
C SER A 766 -7.72 53.83 13.14
N ARG A 767 -8.15 52.86 13.95
CA ARG A 767 -7.35 51.71 14.38
C ARG A 767 -6.88 50.83 13.20
N ARG A 768 -7.57 50.89 12.06
CA ARG A 768 -7.29 50.09 10.85
C ARG A 768 -6.31 50.74 9.86
N THR A 769 -5.78 51.93 10.15
CA THR A 769 -4.88 52.65 9.22
C THR A 769 -3.40 52.33 9.46
N TYR A 770 -3.06 51.88 10.67
CA TYR A 770 -1.70 51.51 11.07
C TYR A 770 -1.64 50.05 11.56
N MET A 771 -0.48 49.43 11.44
CA MET A 771 -0.16 48.13 12.04
C MET A 771 1.13 48.21 12.85
N VAL A 772 1.17 47.54 14.00
CA VAL A 772 2.33 47.48 14.89
C VAL A 772 2.84 46.04 14.95
N THR A 773 4.10 45.81 14.62
CA THR A 773 4.73 44.47 14.69
C THR A 773 5.07 44.08 16.13
N PRO A 774 5.28 42.78 16.43
CA PRO A 774 5.70 42.33 17.77
C PRO A 774 7.02 42.95 18.25
N CYS A 775 7.91 43.33 17.33
CA CYS A 775 9.13 44.08 17.63
C CYS A 775 8.89 45.59 17.88
N ARG A 776 7.63 46.02 17.92
CA ARG A 776 7.12 47.37 18.20
C ARG A 776 7.45 48.43 17.16
N HIS A 777 7.64 48.03 15.90
CA HIS A 777 7.74 48.96 14.76
C HIS A 777 6.36 49.21 14.16
N ILE A 778 6.11 50.42 13.67
CA ILE A 778 4.81 50.86 13.15
C ILE A 778 4.86 51.16 11.63
N PHE A 779 3.80 50.81 10.92
CA PHE A 779 3.67 50.98 9.47
C PHE A 779 2.22 51.27 9.06
N HIS A 780 1.99 51.83 7.88
CA HIS A 780 0.64 51.82 7.30
C HIS A 780 0.18 50.38 7.07
N THR A 781 -1.11 50.12 7.32
CA THR A 781 -1.72 48.80 7.12
C THR A 781 -1.49 48.25 5.71
N ALA A 782 -1.72 49.07 4.68
CA ALA A 782 -1.52 48.66 3.29
C ALA A 782 -0.06 48.34 2.95
N CYS A 783 0.89 49.09 3.54
CA CYS A 783 2.32 48.90 3.32
C CYS A 783 2.82 47.61 3.97
N LEU A 784 2.46 47.37 5.24
CA LEU A 784 2.86 46.16 5.94
C LEU A 784 2.17 44.93 5.36
N GLU A 785 0.88 45.00 4.99
CA GLU A 785 0.18 43.89 4.35
C GLU A 785 0.85 43.49 3.02
N SER A 786 1.20 44.48 2.18
CA SER A 786 1.92 44.25 0.93
C SER A 786 3.32 43.66 1.16
N TRP A 787 4.02 44.13 2.18
CA TRP A 787 5.32 43.59 2.58
C TRP A 787 5.23 42.15 3.10
N MET A 788 4.24 41.85 3.93
CA MET A 788 3.98 40.52 4.49
C MET A 788 3.62 39.49 3.42
N ARG A 789 3.02 39.92 2.31
CA ARG A 789 2.83 39.05 1.11
C ARG A 789 4.16 38.67 0.46
N LEU A 790 5.23 39.43 0.64
CA LEU A 790 6.56 39.14 0.10
C LEU A 790 7.47 38.45 1.13
N ARG A 791 7.55 38.97 2.36
CA ARG A 791 8.39 38.44 3.45
C ARG A 791 7.73 38.64 4.81
N LEU A 792 7.74 37.59 5.64
CA LEU A 792 7.28 37.63 7.05
C LEU A 792 8.41 38.08 7.99
N GLN A 793 9.02 39.21 7.68
CA GLN A 793 10.07 39.83 8.50
C GLN A 793 9.80 41.33 8.62
N CYS A 794 10.08 41.91 9.78
CA CYS A 794 9.98 43.35 9.98
C CYS A 794 10.94 44.10 9.02
N PRO A 795 10.47 45.10 8.25
CA PRO A 795 11.32 45.88 7.34
C PRO A 795 12.51 46.57 8.03
N ILE A 796 12.35 46.92 9.31
CA ILE A 796 13.36 47.68 10.06
C ILE A 796 14.36 46.73 10.73
N CYS A 797 13.91 45.85 11.63
CA CYS A 797 14.81 45.01 12.42
C CYS A 797 14.96 43.56 11.94
N ARG A 798 14.27 43.17 10.85
CA ARG A 798 14.30 41.81 10.25
C ARG A 798 13.83 40.66 11.16
N GLU A 799 13.25 40.98 12.31
CA GLU A 799 12.61 39.99 13.21
C GLU A 799 11.44 39.29 12.50
N SER A 800 11.23 38.00 12.76
CA SER A 800 10.07 37.26 12.27
C SER A 800 8.77 37.90 12.76
N ILE A 801 7.78 38.00 11.87
CA ILE A 801 6.44 38.51 12.21
C ILE A 801 5.37 37.46 11.90
N PRO A 802 4.36 37.26 12.77
CA PRO A 802 3.31 36.28 12.55
C PRO A 802 2.42 36.66 11.34
N PRO A 803 1.86 35.72 10.57
CA PRO A 803 0.95 36.08 9.47
C PRO A 803 -0.33 36.78 9.98
N VAL A 804 -0.92 37.66 9.16
CA VAL A 804 -2.21 38.37 9.41
C VAL A 804 -3.40 37.47 9.09
#